data_AF-A0A497QPI5-F1
#
_entry.id   AF-A0A497QPI5-F1
#
_cell.length_a   1.000
_cell.length_b   1.000
_cell.length_c   1.000
_cell.angle_alpha   90.00
_cell.angle_beta   90.00
_cell.angle_gamma   90.00
#
_symmetry.space_group_name_H-M   'P 1'
#
loop_
_entity.id
_entity.type
_entity.pdbx_description
1 polymer ?
#
loop_
_entity_poly.entity_id
_entity_poly.type
_entity_poly.pdbx_seq_one_letter_code
_entity_poly.pdbx_strand_id
1 'polypeptide(L)'
;MSNSSKILLPYILKPEGKIEPLDIEDIPSKLISVNILYFYHYEKKRLYIWIGKNAGKKLKQTIPTAEEIILKKNPDITIIRHFTVDEGSETHDFWQDTALNPENIRKIQQKWSEFRLDQYALLDKLRINMTSAKNTGDFENAINYIEQILKVAEEIYDWDLIDEFTQLRDQILRVKDLRSRKDEIKREIPHKIAKLDKLMAENEVIKAHDLAVEIQEYYSILFNEPIPRKFQRSLDSEKMLYDEYIRIKKDINDLQERFNEFLPERNLRTLYRIGKKLVQLNEKFDDITIDQSMMEQISLIEAQYKEWEKSEKEYRNNITTLTSAYQRAKSNYEFDEAQQHLEKIIELIQTSDHKSELEQWETEISNLKELKKQWELQKEEAKKKKLENRDKIKQMQAEIEQQLHNRNFPETFASVEKLYLFASQTHDEEIEKEIANYRKEINEKITNLKLLDILLKKISEWEESFPELKKTKQYDTILSDLNIFLSDEAINYSLEHKARLSEIKSSIEELKEKYSKNVALYNRLSTEIKENENKEQWMALTRNAKRIQEILPEIDKENEHIKFQEIENLANQKIKEKEKKKEEELAQLLNKAKEIENIIQSEKKILPLVEDLSLEDILPNLSTDVNEMLTQIESVLDKQRVEVKDDMESSMLLTSASGETMEITAKIQVSMESASLDKETLEISPFTKFKASSVLENPFHDAISEVIIEDIIPYNFEISDINVEGGDNFEKPEEQLHKDGFVLKWKLNNIPAQNSVKINYELRKRVSRTILIPLETQLKVIKTHTSIKDYSPEGLYDVTMFFKNKFAKSVIGVVIEDIIPTFYHFQIKLPKDALPASQVEQPIGALIKWNYHEILENKELKHQYRLLNLAQFENLKILVDKLTREAYNTLERGDIDKSLATYQKIVKKLRKFT
;
A
#
# COMPACT_ATOMS: atom_id res chain seq x y z
N MET A 1 85.80 7.14 -4.63
CA MET A 1 84.70 6.74 -5.53
C MET A 1 84.83 7.57 -6.80
N SER A 2 85.07 6.91 -7.93
CA SER A 2 85.41 7.53 -9.21
C SER A 2 84.22 8.33 -9.78
N ASN A 3 84.51 9.50 -10.38
CA ASN A 3 83.54 10.39 -11.04
C ASN A 3 82.78 9.77 -12.25
N SER A 4 82.95 8.48 -12.52
CA SER A 4 82.30 7.75 -13.62
C SER A 4 80.88 7.24 -13.30
N SER A 5 80.43 7.29 -12.04
CA SER A 5 79.10 6.79 -11.64
C SER A 5 77.96 7.81 -11.74
N LYS A 6 78.20 9.03 -12.24
CA LYS A 6 77.18 10.10 -12.35
C LYS A 6 76.55 10.25 -13.73
N ILE A 7 76.84 9.36 -14.68
CA ILE A 7 76.36 9.53 -16.07
C ILE A 7 74.86 9.22 -16.20
N LEU A 8 74.34 8.26 -15.42
CA LEU A 8 72.96 7.78 -15.51
C LEU A 8 72.27 7.84 -14.14
N LEU A 9 71.04 8.37 -14.10
CA LEU A 9 70.15 8.30 -12.94
C LEU A 9 68.94 7.42 -13.27
N PRO A 10 68.94 6.16 -12.80
CA PRO A 10 67.79 5.29 -12.93
C PRO A 10 66.80 5.51 -11.78
N TYR A 11 65.51 5.45 -12.10
CA TYR A 11 64.43 5.44 -11.14
C TYR A 11 63.39 4.38 -11.50
N ILE A 12 62.68 3.89 -10.49
CA ILE A 12 61.51 3.02 -10.66
C ILE A 12 60.25 3.76 -10.23
N LEU A 13 59.20 3.65 -11.05
CA LEU A 13 57.86 4.15 -10.73
C LEU A 13 57.09 3.10 -9.94
N LYS A 14 56.57 3.52 -8.79
CA LYS A 14 55.71 2.72 -7.93
C LYS A 14 54.23 2.96 -8.25
N PRO A 15 53.33 2.02 -7.90
CA PRO A 15 51.90 2.10 -8.20
C PRO A 15 51.21 3.35 -7.62
N GLU A 16 51.72 3.90 -6.52
CA GLU A 16 51.20 5.11 -5.87
C GLU A 16 51.64 6.40 -6.60
N GLY A 17 52.30 6.29 -7.75
CA GLY A 17 52.89 7.41 -8.47
C GLY A 17 54.18 7.95 -7.84
N LYS A 18 54.73 7.26 -6.84
CA LYS A 18 56.02 7.61 -6.23
C LYS A 18 57.18 7.09 -7.07
N ILE A 19 58.26 7.86 -7.08
CA ILE A 19 59.50 7.49 -7.79
C ILE A 19 60.61 7.27 -6.78
N GLU A 20 61.23 6.10 -6.88
CA GLU A 20 62.36 5.70 -6.05
C GLU A 20 63.64 5.62 -6.90
N PRO A 21 64.77 6.17 -6.40
CA PRO A 21 66.05 5.98 -7.07
C PRO A 21 66.41 4.49 -7.08
N LEU A 22 67.02 4.05 -8.16
CA LEU A 22 67.49 2.68 -8.31
C LEU A 22 69.02 2.66 -8.32
N ASP A 23 69.64 1.64 -7.73
CA ASP A 23 71.07 1.44 -7.90
C ASP A 23 71.35 0.85 -9.28
N ILE A 24 72.45 1.26 -9.92
CA ILE A 24 72.79 0.84 -11.29
C ILE A 24 72.90 -0.70 -11.38
N GLU A 25 73.40 -1.34 -10.33
CA GLU A 25 73.55 -2.79 -10.23
C GLU A 25 72.20 -3.53 -10.21
N ASP A 26 71.13 -2.87 -9.77
CA ASP A 26 69.79 -3.45 -9.66
C ASP A 26 68.98 -3.33 -10.95
N ILE A 27 69.36 -2.44 -11.88
CA ILE A 27 68.63 -2.18 -13.13
C ILE A 27 68.26 -3.48 -13.86
N PRO A 28 69.19 -4.44 -14.08
CA PRO A 28 68.85 -5.66 -14.81
C PRO A 28 67.73 -6.47 -14.17
N SER A 29 67.68 -6.52 -12.83
CA SER A 29 66.64 -7.25 -12.08
C SER A 29 65.29 -6.54 -12.08
N LYS A 30 65.27 -5.23 -12.35
CA LYS A 30 64.05 -4.40 -12.36
C LYS A 30 63.52 -4.11 -13.75
N LEU A 31 64.28 -4.39 -14.82
CA LEU A 31 63.87 -4.22 -16.21
C LEU A 31 62.98 -5.38 -16.69
N ILE A 32 61.91 -5.63 -15.92
CA ILE A 32 60.94 -6.70 -16.11
C ILE A 32 59.62 -6.14 -16.63
N SER A 33 58.83 -7.00 -17.29
CA SER A 33 57.66 -6.60 -18.09
C SER A 33 56.53 -5.89 -17.35
N VAL A 34 56.58 -5.75 -16.03
CA VAL A 34 55.56 -5.11 -15.19
C VAL A 34 55.94 -3.72 -14.68
N ASN A 35 57.22 -3.34 -14.82
CA ASN A 35 57.73 -2.10 -14.26
C ASN A 35 57.75 -0.98 -15.29
N ILE A 36 57.80 0.25 -14.78
CA ILE A 36 58.15 1.44 -15.55
C ILE A 36 59.40 2.04 -14.92
N LEU A 37 60.43 2.22 -15.73
CA LEU A 37 61.74 2.74 -15.30
C LEU A 37 62.05 4.04 -16.02
N TYR A 38 62.66 4.97 -15.32
CA TYR A 38 63.13 6.24 -15.86
C TYR A 38 64.64 6.25 -15.85
N PHE A 39 65.27 6.61 -16.96
CA PHE A 39 66.72 6.73 -17.06
C PHE A 39 67.07 8.13 -17.55
N TYR A 40 67.62 8.96 -16.67
CA TYR A 40 68.13 10.26 -17.07
C TYR A 40 69.63 10.19 -17.32
N HIS A 41 70.06 10.52 -18.54
CA HIS A 41 71.47 10.58 -18.92
C HIS A 41 71.97 12.02 -18.83
N TYR A 42 72.87 12.30 -17.89
CA TYR A 42 73.33 13.66 -17.56
C TYR A 42 74.00 14.38 -18.72
N GLU A 43 75.00 13.77 -19.36
CA GLU A 43 75.78 14.43 -20.42
C GLU A 43 74.95 14.72 -21.67
N LYS A 44 74.07 13.79 -22.04
CA LYS A 44 73.21 13.90 -23.22
C LYS A 44 71.92 14.68 -22.95
N LYS A 45 71.60 14.95 -21.67
CA LYS A 45 70.36 15.61 -21.24
C LYS A 45 69.10 14.92 -21.80
N ARG A 46 69.11 13.58 -21.81
CA ARG A 46 68.03 12.73 -22.33
C ARG A 46 67.34 11.99 -21.19
N LEU A 47 66.01 11.94 -21.22
CA LEU A 47 65.21 11.09 -20.33
C LEU A 47 64.62 9.93 -21.14
N TYR A 48 64.89 8.70 -20.75
CA TYR A 48 64.21 7.52 -21.28
C TYR A 48 63.18 7.03 -20.28
N ILE A 49 61.97 6.75 -20.74
CA ILE A 49 60.89 6.12 -19.99
C ILE A 49 60.70 4.73 -20.59
N TRP A 50 61.24 3.72 -19.93
CA TRP A 50 61.09 2.33 -20.34
C TRP A 50 59.81 1.76 -19.73
N ILE A 51 58.93 1.21 -20.57
CA ILE A 51 57.62 0.69 -20.19
C ILE A 51 57.60 -0.82 -20.45
N GLY A 52 57.51 -1.61 -19.38
CA GLY A 52 57.28 -3.04 -19.49
C GLY A 52 55.97 -3.34 -20.24
N LYS A 53 55.99 -4.36 -21.10
CA LYS A 53 54.84 -4.73 -21.97
C LYS A 53 53.55 -4.96 -21.18
N ASN A 54 53.69 -5.49 -19.97
CA ASN A 54 52.62 -5.86 -19.05
C ASN A 54 52.52 -4.90 -17.85
N ALA A 55 53.07 -3.68 -17.93
CA ALA A 55 52.88 -2.68 -16.89
C ALA A 55 51.39 -2.33 -16.76
N GLY A 56 50.89 -2.35 -15.51
CA GLY A 56 49.48 -2.13 -15.18
C GLY A 56 48.96 -0.77 -15.64
N LYS A 57 47.65 -0.65 -15.84
CA LYS A 57 47.03 0.58 -16.38
C LYS A 57 47.24 1.76 -15.44
N LYS A 58 47.13 1.53 -14.13
CA LYS A 58 47.33 2.53 -13.07
C LYS A 58 48.75 3.11 -13.08
N LEU A 59 49.76 2.25 -13.24
CA LEU A 59 51.16 2.64 -13.42
C LEU A 59 51.38 3.48 -14.68
N LYS A 60 50.74 3.11 -15.80
CA LYS A 60 50.82 3.89 -17.04
C LYS A 60 50.18 5.27 -16.91
N GLN A 61 49.09 5.40 -16.14
CA GLN A 61 48.41 6.68 -15.91
C GLN A 61 49.23 7.66 -15.05
N THR A 62 50.17 7.18 -14.23
CA THR A 62 51.01 8.04 -13.37
C THR A 62 52.30 8.51 -14.06
N ILE A 63 52.55 8.10 -15.30
CA ILE A 63 53.73 8.51 -16.08
C ILE A 63 53.87 10.05 -16.19
N PRO A 64 52.82 10.84 -16.50
CA PRO A 64 52.95 12.29 -16.66
C PRO A 64 53.38 12.98 -15.36
N THR A 65 52.79 12.58 -14.23
CA THR A 65 53.12 13.13 -12.90
C THR A 65 54.54 12.76 -12.46
N ALA A 66 55.07 11.65 -12.94
CA ALA A 66 56.37 11.17 -12.53
C ALA A 66 57.52 12.01 -13.10
N GLU A 67 57.39 12.51 -14.33
CA GLU A 67 58.40 13.39 -14.93
C GLU A 67 58.58 14.68 -14.10
N GLU A 68 57.47 15.30 -13.68
CA GLU A 68 57.49 16.49 -12.81
C GLU A 68 58.19 16.20 -11.47
N ILE A 69 57.97 15.03 -10.90
CA ILE A 69 58.61 14.62 -9.64
C ILE A 69 60.13 14.46 -9.80
N ILE A 70 60.61 13.91 -10.93
CA ILE A 70 62.05 13.76 -11.20
C ILE A 70 62.72 15.13 -11.31
N LEU A 71 62.11 16.06 -12.05
CA LEU A 71 62.59 17.43 -12.20
C LEU A 71 62.59 18.19 -10.87
N LYS A 72 61.54 18.03 -10.07
CA LYS A 72 61.44 18.65 -8.74
C LYS A 72 62.48 18.10 -7.76
N LYS A 73 62.77 16.80 -7.80
CA LYS A 73 63.79 16.17 -6.95
C LYS A 73 65.21 16.53 -7.36
N ASN A 74 65.43 16.89 -8.63
CA ASN A 74 66.76 17.19 -9.17
C ASN A 74 66.70 18.51 -9.97
N PRO A 75 66.66 19.67 -9.30
CA PRO A 75 66.49 20.97 -9.96
C PRO A 75 67.62 21.32 -10.95
N ASP A 76 68.78 20.68 -10.82
CA ASP A 76 69.94 20.88 -11.71
C ASP A 76 69.84 20.11 -13.04
N ILE A 77 68.82 19.25 -13.19
CA ILE A 77 68.57 18.48 -14.42
C ILE A 77 67.83 19.35 -15.45
N THR A 78 68.29 19.33 -16.70
CA THR A 78 67.57 19.90 -17.84
C THR A 78 67.32 18.80 -18.86
N ILE A 79 66.05 18.49 -19.15
CA ILE A 79 65.68 17.50 -20.17
C ILE A 79 65.59 18.22 -21.52
N ILE A 80 66.42 17.84 -22.50
CA ILE A 80 66.34 18.36 -23.87
C ILE A 80 65.42 17.49 -24.73
N ARG A 81 65.41 16.17 -24.49
CA ARG A 81 64.55 15.20 -25.19
C ARG A 81 64.10 14.12 -24.22
N HIS A 82 62.82 13.76 -24.29
CA HIS A 82 62.30 12.53 -23.68
C HIS A 82 62.03 11.48 -24.75
N PHE A 83 62.18 10.21 -24.37
CA PHE A 83 61.88 9.06 -25.22
C PHE A 83 61.08 8.05 -24.42
N THR A 84 59.96 7.61 -24.96
CA THR A 84 59.21 6.48 -24.41
C THR A 84 59.59 5.22 -25.18
N VAL A 85 59.99 4.19 -24.45
CA VAL A 85 60.53 2.95 -25.01
C VAL A 85 59.74 1.79 -24.44
N ASP A 86 58.93 1.15 -25.27
CA ASP A 86 58.23 -0.07 -24.87
C ASP A 86 59.19 -1.27 -24.88
N GLU A 87 58.97 -2.23 -23.97
CA GLU A 87 59.69 -3.49 -23.94
C GLU A 87 59.70 -4.19 -25.31
N GLY A 88 60.89 -4.54 -25.80
CA GLY A 88 61.10 -5.13 -27.12
C GLY A 88 61.26 -4.12 -28.26
N SER A 89 61.01 -2.83 -28.01
CA SER A 89 61.20 -1.73 -28.97
C SER A 89 62.43 -0.86 -28.65
N GLU A 90 63.35 -1.37 -27.82
CA GLU A 90 64.53 -0.64 -27.39
C GLU A 90 65.51 -0.38 -28.56
N THR A 91 65.84 0.88 -28.79
CA THR A 91 66.74 1.32 -29.87
C THR A 91 68.22 1.09 -29.54
N HIS A 92 69.07 1.12 -30.56
CA HIS A 92 70.52 1.07 -30.35
C HIS A 92 71.02 2.20 -29.42
N ASP A 93 70.50 3.41 -29.59
CA ASP A 93 70.78 4.57 -28.74
C ASP A 93 70.40 4.30 -27.28
N PHE A 94 69.26 3.67 -27.00
CA PHE A 94 68.86 3.33 -25.63
C PHE A 94 69.88 2.40 -24.96
N TRP A 95 70.30 1.33 -25.64
CA TRP A 95 71.28 0.38 -25.09
C TRP A 95 72.66 1.01 -24.89
N GLN A 96 73.08 1.85 -25.84
CA GLN A 96 74.35 2.57 -25.73
C GLN A 96 74.34 3.58 -24.58
N ASP A 97 73.25 4.34 -24.43
CA ASP A 97 73.12 5.41 -23.43
C ASP A 97 72.94 4.85 -22.01
N THR A 98 72.28 3.71 -21.87
CA THR A 98 72.09 3.05 -20.56
C THR A 98 73.26 2.14 -20.16
N ALA A 99 74.18 1.86 -21.09
CA ALA A 99 75.28 0.91 -20.94
C ALA A 99 74.82 -0.50 -20.50
N LEU A 100 73.57 -0.87 -20.82
CA LEU A 100 73.01 -2.18 -20.50
C LEU A 100 73.31 -3.20 -21.62
N ASN A 101 73.60 -4.44 -21.25
CA ASN A 101 73.79 -5.52 -22.22
C ASN A 101 72.42 -6.11 -22.65
N PRO A 102 71.99 -5.94 -23.91
CA PRO A 102 70.67 -6.36 -24.37
C PRO A 102 70.44 -7.88 -24.26
N GLU A 103 71.48 -8.71 -24.44
CA GLU A 103 71.34 -10.17 -24.35
C GLU A 103 71.08 -10.62 -22.90
N ASN A 104 71.74 -9.96 -21.94
CA ASN A 104 71.54 -10.27 -20.52
C ASN A 104 70.13 -9.88 -20.07
N ILE A 105 69.68 -8.68 -20.45
CA ILE A 105 68.33 -8.19 -20.15
C ILE A 105 67.26 -9.12 -20.75
N ARG A 106 67.38 -9.49 -22.02
CA ARG A 106 66.42 -10.40 -22.68
C ARG A 106 66.34 -11.75 -21.98
N LYS A 107 67.47 -12.31 -21.51
CA LYS A 107 67.48 -13.55 -20.72
C LYS A 107 66.75 -13.39 -19.37
N ILE A 108 66.90 -12.26 -18.70
CA ILE A 108 66.20 -11.97 -17.44
C ILE A 108 64.70 -11.82 -17.70
N GLN A 109 64.30 -11.06 -18.72
CA GLN A 109 62.91 -10.89 -19.14
C GLN A 109 62.25 -12.21 -19.51
N GLN A 110 62.96 -13.10 -20.21
CA GLN A 110 62.46 -14.43 -20.55
C GLN A 110 62.21 -15.27 -19.30
N LYS A 111 63.20 -15.38 -18.40
CA LYS A 111 63.05 -16.12 -17.13
C LYS A 111 61.90 -15.57 -16.28
N TRP A 112 61.74 -14.25 -16.26
CA TRP A 112 60.64 -13.60 -15.55
C TRP A 112 59.28 -13.91 -16.18
N SER A 113 59.22 -13.96 -17.51
CA SER A 113 58.01 -14.32 -18.25
C SER A 113 57.60 -15.77 -17.99
N GLU A 114 58.56 -16.70 -17.98
CA GLU A 114 58.35 -18.10 -17.61
C GLU A 114 57.85 -18.22 -16.16
N PHE A 115 58.50 -17.54 -15.21
CA PHE A 115 58.05 -17.49 -13.82
C PHE A 115 56.61 -16.97 -13.68
N ARG A 116 56.25 -15.87 -14.36
CA ARG A 116 54.88 -15.32 -14.32
C ARG A 116 53.84 -16.27 -14.89
N LEU A 117 54.16 -16.99 -15.96
CA LEU A 117 53.24 -17.98 -16.54
C LEU A 117 52.91 -19.08 -15.54
N ASP A 118 53.91 -19.57 -14.80
CA ASP A 118 53.70 -20.57 -13.74
C ASP A 118 52.84 -20.03 -12.60
N GLN A 119 53.07 -18.78 -12.18
CA GLN A 119 52.26 -18.12 -11.15
C GLN A 119 50.80 -17.87 -11.60
N TYR A 120 50.57 -17.55 -12.87
CA TYR A 120 49.21 -17.41 -13.39
C TYR A 120 48.44 -18.74 -13.37
N ALA A 121 49.09 -19.86 -13.68
CA ALA A 121 48.47 -21.18 -13.54
C ALA A 121 48.09 -21.50 -12.08
N LEU A 122 48.92 -21.08 -11.12
CA LEU A 122 48.60 -21.17 -9.69
C LEU A 122 47.42 -20.27 -9.30
N LEU A 123 47.40 -19.02 -9.78
CA LEU A 123 46.30 -18.07 -9.55
C LEU A 123 44.96 -18.62 -10.04
N ASP A 124 44.92 -19.23 -11.23
CA ASP A 124 43.69 -19.83 -11.78
C ASP A 124 43.16 -20.94 -10.88
N LYS A 125 44.06 -21.81 -10.39
CA LYS A 125 43.69 -22.87 -9.44
C LYS A 125 43.13 -22.28 -8.12
N LEU A 126 43.78 -21.25 -7.58
CA LEU A 126 43.32 -20.59 -6.36
C LEU A 126 41.96 -19.89 -6.56
N ARG A 127 41.73 -19.26 -7.72
CA ARG A 127 40.46 -18.62 -8.09
C ARG A 127 39.31 -19.61 -8.18
N ILE A 128 39.54 -20.79 -8.75
CA ILE A 128 38.54 -21.87 -8.80
C ILE A 128 38.17 -22.30 -7.38
N ASN A 129 39.17 -22.54 -6.52
CA ASN A 129 38.93 -22.95 -5.13
C ASN A 129 38.23 -21.88 -4.31
N MET A 130 38.63 -20.62 -4.46
CA MET A 130 38.00 -19.45 -3.83
C MET A 130 36.53 -19.35 -4.23
N THR A 131 36.23 -19.48 -5.53
CA THR A 131 34.86 -19.42 -6.05
C THR A 131 34.01 -20.58 -5.52
N SER A 132 34.59 -21.79 -5.47
CA SER A 132 33.93 -22.95 -4.86
C SER A 132 33.60 -22.72 -3.38
N ALA A 133 34.57 -22.24 -2.58
CA ALA A 133 34.37 -21.97 -1.15
C ALA A 133 33.34 -20.85 -0.91
N LYS A 134 33.37 -19.79 -1.74
CA LYS A 134 32.37 -18.71 -1.70
C LYS A 134 30.96 -19.24 -1.99
N ASN A 135 30.82 -20.09 -3.01
CA ASN A 135 29.53 -20.66 -3.40
C ASN A 135 28.96 -21.65 -2.38
N THR A 136 29.81 -22.40 -1.67
CA THR A 136 29.39 -23.24 -0.55
C THR A 136 29.12 -22.45 0.73
N GLY A 137 29.42 -21.14 0.74
CA GLY A 137 29.27 -20.27 1.90
C GLY A 137 30.35 -20.49 2.98
N ASP A 138 31.46 -21.13 2.62
CA ASP A 138 32.64 -21.31 3.45
C ASP A 138 33.57 -20.09 3.31
N PHE A 139 33.16 -19.01 3.98
CA PHE A 139 33.84 -17.71 3.86
C PHE A 139 35.26 -17.73 4.43
N GLU A 140 35.56 -18.62 5.38
CA GLU A 140 36.88 -18.71 6.00
C GLU A 140 37.91 -19.26 5.02
N ASN A 141 37.56 -20.35 4.32
CA ASN A 141 38.40 -20.87 3.25
C ASN A 141 38.47 -19.92 2.05
N ALA A 142 37.36 -19.24 1.70
CA ALA A 142 37.37 -18.24 0.64
C ALA A 142 38.37 -17.10 0.94
N ILE A 143 38.39 -16.57 2.18
CA ILE A 143 39.34 -15.53 2.61
C ILE A 143 40.78 -16.06 2.56
N ASN A 144 41.04 -17.26 3.06
CA ASN A 144 42.38 -17.88 3.00
C ASN A 144 42.88 -18.02 1.55
N TYR A 145 42.01 -18.43 0.61
CA TYR A 145 42.40 -18.46 -0.80
C TYR A 145 42.64 -17.06 -1.37
N ILE A 146 41.89 -16.04 -0.96
CA ILE A 146 42.16 -14.66 -1.36
C ILE A 146 43.52 -14.19 -0.83
N GLU A 147 43.89 -14.51 0.41
CA GLU A 147 45.20 -14.17 0.96
C GLU A 147 46.34 -14.84 0.19
N GLN A 148 46.17 -16.10 -0.22
CA GLN A 148 47.12 -16.79 -1.10
C GLN A 148 47.21 -16.14 -2.48
N ILE A 149 46.07 -15.72 -3.05
CA ILE A 149 46.01 -14.98 -4.32
C ILE A 149 46.77 -13.66 -4.20
N LEU A 150 46.52 -12.88 -3.14
CA LEU A 150 47.19 -11.61 -2.88
C LEU A 150 48.71 -11.80 -2.77
N LYS A 151 49.16 -12.84 -2.06
CA LYS A 151 50.58 -13.17 -1.96
C LYS A 151 51.21 -13.48 -3.32
N VAL A 152 50.54 -14.30 -4.15
CA VAL A 152 51.04 -14.61 -5.50
C VAL A 152 51.03 -13.36 -6.40
N ALA A 153 50.01 -12.50 -6.27
CA ALA A 153 49.90 -11.23 -6.99
C ALA A 153 51.04 -10.25 -6.63
N GLU A 154 51.40 -10.18 -5.35
CA GLU A 154 52.56 -9.42 -4.85
C GLU A 154 53.87 -9.96 -5.42
N GLU A 155 54.03 -11.29 -5.49
CA GLU A 155 55.23 -11.93 -6.04
C GLU A 155 55.43 -11.64 -7.54
N ILE A 156 54.34 -11.46 -8.32
CA ILE A 156 54.40 -11.12 -9.75
C ILE A 156 54.24 -9.63 -10.07
N TYR A 157 54.07 -8.79 -9.04
CA TYR A 157 53.79 -7.35 -9.13
C TYR A 157 52.54 -7.01 -9.96
N ASP A 158 51.46 -7.79 -9.82
CA ASP A 158 50.17 -7.53 -10.48
C ASP A 158 49.25 -6.70 -9.57
N TRP A 159 49.48 -5.39 -9.56
CA TRP A 159 48.79 -4.44 -8.68
C TRP A 159 47.29 -4.31 -8.96
N ASP A 160 46.88 -4.49 -10.22
CA ASP A 160 45.46 -4.47 -10.58
C ASP A 160 44.74 -5.66 -9.90
N LEU A 161 45.39 -6.82 -9.86
CA LEU A 161 44.87 -8.02 -9.17
C LEU A 161 44.89 -7.85 -7.64
N ILE A 162 45.91 -7.19 -7.06
CA ILE A 162 45.95 -6.88 -5.63
C ILE A 162 44.75 -6.00 -5.23
N ASP A 163 44.49 -4.93 -5.98
CA ASP A 163 43.38 -4.01 -5.72
C ASP A 163 42.03 -4.76 -5.81
N GLU A 164 41.82 -5.54 -6.89
CA GLU A 164 40.60 -6.34 -7.09
C GLU A 164 40.33 -7.29 -5.92
N PHE A 165 41.33 -8.08 -5.53
CA PHE A 165 41.17 -9.13 -4.51
C PHE A 165 41.13 -8.57 -3.09
N THR A 166 41.72 -7.40 -2.84
CA THR A 166 41.57 -6.69 -1.58
C THR A 166 40.12 -6.22 -1.40
N GLN A 167 39.53 -5.62 -2.43
CA GLN A 167 38.12 -5.22 -2.41
C GLN A 167 37.20 -6.43 -2.24
N LEU A 168 37.49 -7.54 -2.95
CA LEU A 168 36.72 -8.78 -2.82
C LEU A 168 36.82 -9.37 -1.41
N ARG A 169 38.01 -9.36 -0.78
CA ARG A 169 38.20 -9.79 0.61
C ARG A 169 37.29 -9.01 1.56
N ASP A 170 37.31 -7.68 1.44
CA ASP A 170 36.54 -6.79 2.30
C ASP A 170 35.03 -6.98 2.09
N GLN A 171 34.59 -7.25 0.86
CA GLN A 171 33.20 -7.64 0.56
C GLN A 171 32.82 -8.96 1.24
N ILE A 172 33.66 -10.00 1.14
CA ILE A 172 33.39 -11.30 1.77
C ILE A 172 33.36 -11.19 3.30
N LEU A 173 34.26 -10.39 3.90
CA LEU A 173 34.25 -10.11 5.35
C LEU A 173 32.93 -9.48 5.78
N ARG A 174 32.44 -8.46 5.06
CA ARG A 174 31.13 -7.86 5.34
C ARG A 174 29.99 -8.87 5.25
N VAL A 175 30.00 -9.76 4.25
CA VAL A 175 28.98 -10.81 4.11
C VAL A 175 29.07 -11.84 5.24
N LYS A 176 30.29 -12.23 5.66
CA LYS A 176 30.52 -13.12 6.82
C LYS A 176 29.95 -12.52 8.10
N ASP A 177 30.20 -11.24 8.36
CA ASP A 177 29.69 -10.52 9.53
C ASP A 177 28.16 -10.43 9.51
N LEU A 178 27.58 -10.04 8.37
CA LEU A 178 26.12 -9.98 8.21
C LEU A 178 25.45 -11.34 8.44
N ARG A 179 26.05 -12.42 7.93
CA ARG A 179 25.53 -13.78 8.14
C ARG A 179 25.62 -14.20 9.61
N SER A 180 26.74 -13.91 10.27
CA SER A 180 26.94 -14.22 11.69
C SER A 180 25.91 -13.48 12.56
N ARG A 181 25.66 -12.20 12.27
CA ARG A 181 24.64 -11.39 12.94
C ARG A 181 23.23 -11.88 12.64
N LYS A 182 22.95 -12.28 11.40
CA LYS A 182 21.67 -12.92 11.00
C LYS A 182 21.42 -14.21 11.79
N ASP A 183 22.44 -15.03 12.02
CA ASP A 183 22.33 -16.28 12.78
C ASP A 183 22.25 -16.07 14.30
N GLU A 184 22.88 -15.03 14.84
CA GLU A 184 22.67 -14.59 16.23
C GLU A 184 21.23 -14.13 16.45
N ILE A 185 20.68 -13.31 15.55
CA ILE A 185 19.31 -12.80 15.67
C ILE A 185 18.26 -13.89 15.53
N LYS A 186 18.48 -14.84 14.61
CA LYS A 186 17.64 -16.03 14.50
C LYS A 186 17.58 -16.83 15.81
N ARG A 187 18.62 -16.78 16.63
CA ARG A 187 18.66 -17.41 17.97
C ARG A 187 18.00 -16.54 19.03
N GLU A 188 18.18 -15.22 19.02
CA GLU A 188 17.63 -14.32 20.04
C GLU A 188 16.12 -14.07 19.91
N ILE A 189 15.59 -13.94 18.69
CA ILE A 189 14.18 -13.57 18.47
C ILE A 189 13.20 -14.52 19.15
N PRO A 190 13.34 -15.86 19.07
CA PRO A 190 12.48 -16.77 19.81
C PRO A 190 12.43 -16.47 21.31
N HIS A 191 13.56 -16.10 21.92
CA HIS A 191 13.61 -15.75 23.34
C HIS A 191 12.92 -14.41 23.64
N LYS A 192 13.12 -13.39 22.78
CA LYS A 192 12.45 -12.10 22.92
C LYS A 192 10.94 -12.22 22.71
N ILE A 193 10.48 -13.03 21.76
CA ILE A 193 9.06 -13.32 21.56
C ILE A 193 8.46 -14.07 22.75
N ALA A 194 9.15 -15.07 23.29
CA ALA A 194 8.68 -15.75 24.50
C ALA A 194 8.57 -14.79 25.71
N LYS A 195 9.50 -13.83 25.81
CA LYS A 195 9.42 -12.76 26.82
C LYS A 195 8.25 -11.81 26.54
N LEU A 196 8.00 -11.45 25.28
CA LEU A 196 6.86 -10.64 24.87
C LEU A 196 5.53 -11.32 25.24
N ASP A 197 5.37 -12.60 24.89
CA ASP A 197 4.18 -13.40 25.23
C ASP A 197 3.97 -13.46 26.76
N LYS A 198 5.05 -13.56 27.53
CA LYS A 198 5.00 -13.50 28.99
C LYS A 198 4.52 -12.13 29.50
N LEU A 199 5.08 -11.03 28.98
CA LEU A 199 4.67 -9.67 29.38
C LEU A 199 3.21 -9.39 29.04
N MET A 200 2.74 -9.85 27.87
CA MET A 200 1.32 -9.77 27.51
C MET A 200 0.43 -10.57 28.47
N ALA A 201 0.84 -11.77 28.86
CA ALA A 201 0.10 -12.59 29.82
C ALA A 201 0.06 -12.00 31.25
N GLU A 202 1.07 -11.21 31.61
CA GLU A 202 1.17 -10.48 32.88
C GLU A 202 0.49 -9.10 32.81
N ASN A 203 -0.16 -8.74 31.69
CA ASN A 203 -0.77 -7.42 31.42
C ASN A 203 0.20 -6.23 31.55
N GLU A 204 1.51 -6.45 31.40
CA GLU A 204 2.53 -5.38 31.41
C GLU A 204 2.60 -4.71 30.01
N VAL A 205 1.50 -4.08 29.58
CA VAL A 205 1.26 -3.64 28.19
C VAL A 205 2.33 -2.68 27.67
N ILE A 206 2.79 -1.73 28.48
CA ILE A 206 3.81 -0.75 28.05
C ILE A 206 5.14 -1.45 27.77
N LYS A 207 5.58 -2.35 28.67
CA LYS A 207 6.84 -3.08 28.50
C LYS A 207 6.75 -4.09 27.36
N ALA A 208 5.56 -4.68 27.14
CA ALA A 208 5.31 -5.52 25.97
C ALA A 208 5.46 -4.71 24.67
N HIS A 209 4.90 -3.51 24.62
CA HIS A 209 5.02 -2.61 23.48
C HIS A 209 6.47 -2.20 23.20
N ASP A 210 7.21 -1.77 24.23
CA ASP A 210 8.62 -1.39 24.08
C ASP A 210 9.46 -2.55 23.53
N LEU A 211 9.21 -3.78 24.01
CA LEU A 211 9.90 -4.98 23.52
C LEU A 211 9.46 -5.35 22.09
N ALA A 212 8.19 -5.13 21.72
CA ALA A 212 7.70 -5.35 20.36
C ALA A 212 8.34 -4.38 19.36
N VAL A 213 8.47 -3.10 19.72
CA VAL A 213 9.19 -2.09 18.93
C VAL A 213 10.66 -2.48 18.79
N GLU A 214 11.31 -2.89 19.88
CA GLU A 214 12.71 -3.37 19.84
C GLU A 214 12.85 -4.56 18.88
N ILE A 215 11.93 -5.53 18.90
CA ILE A 215 11.94 -6.68 17.98
C ILE A 215 11.78 -6.24 16.52
N GLN A 216 10.88 -5.28 16.24
CA GLN A 216 10.63 -4.77 14.89
C GLN A 216 11.81 -3.97 14.34
N GLU A 217 12.40 -3.08 15.13
CA GLU A 217 13.60 -2.33 14.76
C GLU A 217 14.78 -3.28 14.52
N TYR A 218 14.99 -4.25 15.41
CA TYR A 218 16.08 -5.21 15.30
C TYR A 218 15.95 -6.13 14.07
N TYR A 219 14.72 -6.44 13.63
CA TYR A 219 14.48 -7.22 12.42
C TYR A 219 14.61 -6.39 11.13
N SER A 220 14.05 -5.19 11.11
CA SER A 220 13.99 -4.33 9.92
C SER A 220 15.37 -3.85 9.47
N ILE A 221 16.25 -3.49 10.40
CA ILE A 221 17.61 -3.02 10.09
C ILE A 221 18.45 -4.09 9.37
N LEU A 222 18.17 -5.38 9.59
CA LEU A 222 19.12 -6.45 9.23
C LEU A 222 18.63 -7.43 8.18
N PHE A 223 17.31 -7.60 8.02
CA PHE A 223 16.79 -8.64 7.14
C PHE A 223 16.21 -8.10 5.85
N ASN A 224 15.69 -6.85 5.82
CA ASN A 224 14.88 -6.35 4.70
C ASN A 224 13.81 -7.37 4.21
N GLU A 225 13.44 -8.31 5.09
CA GLU A 225 12.49 -9.41 4.89
C GLU A 225 11.35 -9.19 5.90
N PRO A 226 10.12 -9.62 5.58
CA PRO A 226 9.02 -9.56 6.52
C PRO A 226 9.26 -10.51 7.71
N ILE A 227 8.84 -10.09 8.91
CA ILE A 227 8.91 -10.92 10.12
C ILE A 227 8.13 -12.23 9.87
N PRO A 228 8.70 -13.41 10.21
CA PRO A 228 8.02 -14.69 10.02
C PRO A 228 6.62 -14.67 10.64
N ARG A 229 5.61 -15.14 9.88
CA ARG A 229 4.19 -15.12 10.31
C ARG A 229 3.92 -15.65 11.71
N LYS A 230 4.73 -16.62 12.18
CA LYS A 230 4.62 -17.17 13.55
C LYS A 230 4.89 -16.13 14.65
N PHE A 231 5.78 -15.16 14.40
CA PHE A 231 6.09 -14.07 15.31
C PHE A 231 5.17 -12.87 15.08
N GLN A 232 4.71 -12.68 13.83
CA GLN A 232 3.74 -11.64 13.50
C GLN A 232 2.48 -11.74 14.35
N ARG A 233 1.99 -12.95 14.65
CA ARG A 233 0.82 -13.14 15.52
C ARG A 233 1.00 -12.55 16.93
N SER A 234 2.18 -12.70 17.54
CA SER A 234 2.45 -12.12 18.86
C SER A 234 2.53 -10.59 18.78
N LEU A 235 3.12 -10.04 17.72
CA LEU A 235 3.18 -8.60 17.47
C LEU A 235 1.79 -8.00 17.17
N ASP A 236 0.96 -8.68 16.39
CA ASP A 236 -0.42 -8.25 16.10
C ASP A 236 -1.27 -8.29 17.38
N SER A 237 -1.09 -9.33 18.21
CA SER A 237 -1.77 -9.46 19.50
C SER A 237 -1.34 -8.36 20.48
N GLU A 238 -0.04 -8.07 20.56
CA GLU A 238 0.48 -6.95 21.35
C GLU A 238 -0.13 -5.63 20.89
N LYS A 239 -0.11 -5.36 19.59
CA LYS A 239 -0.68 -4.13 19.03
C LYS A 239 -2.16 -3.96 19.38
N MET A 240 -2.94 -5.04 19.28
CA MET A 240 -4.36 -5.02 19.68
C MET A 240 -4.53 -4.68 21.18
N LEU A 241 -3.68 -5.24 22.05
CA LEU A 241 -3.69 -4.94 23.50
C LEU A 241 -3.27 -3.49 23.76
N TYR A 242 -2.27 -2.97 23.06
CA TYR A 242 -1.81 -1.60 23.20
C TYR A 242 -2.86 -0.59 22.71
N ASP A 243 -3.50 -0.84 21.57
CA ASP A 243 -4.60 0.00 21.06
C ASP A 243 -5.78 0.02 22.04
N GLU A 244 -6.10 -1.11 22.66
CA GLU A 244 -7.11 -1.19 23.72
C GLU A 244 -6.68 -0.42 24.99
N TYR A 245 -5.42 -0.50 25.40
CA TYR A 245 -4.86 0.29 26.49
C TYR A 245 -5.00 1.81 26.23
N ILE A 246 -4.63 2.28 25.04
CA ILE A 246 -4.76 3.70 24.66
C ILE A 246 -6.23 4.14 24.69
N ARG A 247 -7.16 3.33 24.19
CA ARG A 247 -8.60 3.60 24.23
C ARG A 247 -9.09 3.70 25.68
N ILE A 248 -8.74 2.74 26.54
CA ILE A 248 -9.19 2.73 27.94
C ILE A 248 -8.59 3.91 28.72
N LYS A 249 -7.32 4.25 28.49
CA LYS A 249 -6.68 5.43 29.09
C LYS A 249 -7.40 6.72 28.71
N LYS A 250 -7.79 6.86 27.45
CA LYS A 250 -8.61 7.98 26.98
C LYS A 250 -9.98 8.01 27.67
N ASP A 251 -10.68 6.87 27.70
CA ASP A 251 -11.99 6.77 28.35
C ASP A 251 -11.92 7.12 29.84
N ILE A 252 -10.85 6.73 30.54
CA ILE A 252 -10.60 7.11 31.94
C ILE A 252 -10.44 8.63 32.03
N ASN A 253 -9.57 9.25 31.23
CA ASN A 253 -9.38 10.70 31.24
C ASN A 253 -10.70 11.46 31.00
N ASP A 254 -11.46 11.07 29.98
CA ASP A 254 -12.75 11.67 29.65
C ASP A 254 -13.76 11.52 30.80
N LEU A 255 -13.78 10.36 31.46
CA LEU A 255 -14.64 10.12 32.63
C LEU A 255 -14.17 10.91 33.87
N GLN A 256 -12.87 11.10 34.07
CA GLN A 256 -12.33 11.92 35.16
C GLN A 256 -12.72 13.39 34.98
N GLU A 257 -12.63 13.91 33.75
CA GLU A 257 -13.06 15.27 33.42
C GLU A 257 -14.55 15.46 33.70
N ARG A 258 -15.39 14.52 33.23
CA ARG A 258 -16.84 14.56 33.50
C ARG A 258 -17.15 14.40 34.98
N PHE A 259 -16.43 13.54 35.71
CA PHE A 259 -16.62 13.38 37.14
C PHE A 259 -16.37 14.71 37.87
N ASN A 260 -15.30 15.42 37.52
CA ASN A 260 -14.98 16.74 38.05
C ASN A 260 -15.99 17.82 37.65
N GLU A 261 -16.54 17.76 36.43
CA GLU A 261 -17.58 18.66 35.94
C GLU A 261 -18.89 18.51 36.73
N PHE A 262 -19.31 17.28 37.03
CA PHE A 262 -20.55 17.00 37.77
C PHE A 262 -20.40 17.13 39.30
N LEU A 263 -19.16 17.18 39.80
CA LEU A 263 -18.89 17.23 41.25
C LEU A 263 -19.53 18.44 41.95
N PRO A 264 -19.51 19.67 41.39
CA PRO A 264 -20.18 20.84 41.96
C PRO A 264 -21.71 20.75 41.95
N GLU A 265 -22.29 20.05 40.97
CA GLU A 265 -23.75 19.94 40.80
C GLU A 265 -24.40 18.97 41.81
N ARG A 266 -23.60 18.19 42.55
CA ARG A 266 -24.05 17.19 43.54
C ARG A 266 -25.08 16.19 43.01
N ASN A 267 -25.04 15.88 41.71
CA ASN A 267 -25.90 14.85 41.12
C ASN A 267 -25.37 13.44 41.47
N LEU A 268 -25.69 12.97 42.70
CA LEU A 268 -25.17 11.74 43.29
C LEU A 268 -25.36 10.51 42.39
N ARG A 269 -26.48 10.41 41.67
CA ARG A 269 -26.76 9.28 40.77
C ARG A 269 -25.84 9.26 39.55
N THR A 270 -25.60 10.42 38.96
CA THR A 270 -24.68 10.56 37.80
C THR A 270 -23.23 10.34 38.22
N LEU A 271 -22.83 10.95 39.35
CA LEU A 271 -21.49 10.78 39.92
C LEU A 271 -21.21 9.33 40.32
N TYR A 272 -22.16 8.64 40.94
CA TYR A 272 -22.04 7.20 41.25
C TYR A 272 -21.86 6.35 40.00
N ARG A 273 -22.63 6.62 38.93
CA ARG A 273 -22.52 5.90 37.66
C ARG A 273 -21.16 6.10 36.99
N ILE A 274 -20.67 7.34 36.96
CA ILE A 274 -19.35 7.68 36.41
C ILE A 274 -18.24 7.05 37.25
N GLY A 275 -18.29 7.20 38.57
CA GLY A 275 -17.32 6.63 39.52
C GLY A 275 -17.24 5.11 39.44
N LYS A 276 -18.37 4.41 39.36
CA LYS A 276 -18.40 2.95 39.17
C LYS A 276 -17.74 2.53 37.85
N LYS A 277 -17.98 3.27 36.77
CA LYS A 277 -17.35 2.99 35.47
C LYS A 277 -15.85 3.27 35.48
N LEU A 278 -15.41 4.31 36.19
CA LEU A 278 -13.99 4.62 36.42
C LEU A 278 -13.28 3.49 37.15
N VAL A 279 -13.84 2.99 38.26
CA VAL A 279 -13.28 1.85 39.02
C VAL A 279 -13.21 0.60 38.13
N GLN A 280 -14.27 0.28 37.39
CA GLN A 280 -14.30 -0.87 36.47
C GLN A 280 -13.26 -0.79 35.35
N LEU A 281 -12.97 0.41 34.84
CA LEU A 281 -11.95 0.59 33.80
C LEU A 281 -10.53 0.56 34.39
N ASN A 282 -10.34 1.08 35.61
CA ASN A 282 -9.06 1.04 36.33
C ASN A 282 -8.65 -0.39 36.72
N GLU A 283 -9.60 -1.29 36.98
CA GLU A 283 -9.34 -2.71 37.25
C GLU A 283 -8.84 -3.49 36.01
N LYS A 284 -8.95 -2.94 34.79
CA LYS A 284 -8.52 -3.63 33.57
C LYS A 284 -7.01 -3.56 33.31
N PHE A 285 -6.34 -2.52 33.77
CA PHE A 285 -4.91 -2.33 33.57
C PHE A 285 -4.27 -1.69 34.81
N ASP A 286 -3.34 -2.40 35.44
CA ASP A 286 -2.65 -1.94 36.65
C ASP A 286 -1.80 -0.67 36.41
N ASP A 287 -1.37 -0.44 35.16
CA ASP A 287 -0.54 0.70 34.75
C ASP A 287 -1.32 2.02 34.58
N ILE A 288 -2.66 1.99 34.63
CA ILE A 288 -3.49 3.20 34.57
C ILE A 288 -3.91 3.55 35.99
N THR A 289 -3.27 4.56 36.59
CA THR A 289 -3.60 5.00 37.94
C THR A 289 -4.58 6.18 37.91
N ILE A 290 -5.79 5.96 38.40
CA ILE A 290 -6.66 7.05 38.85
C ILE A 290 -6.06 7.69 40.09
N ASP A 291 -6.07 9.02 40.17
CA ASP A 291 -5.62 9.78 41.33
C ASP A 291 -6.30 9.27 42.61
N GLN A 292 -5.50 8.99 43.64
CA GLN A 292 -5.97 8.44 44.90
C GLN A 292 -6.98 9.37 45.58
N SER A 293 -6.85 10.69 45.42
CA SER A 293 -7.82 11.67 45.91
C SER A 293 -9.19 11.53 45.23
N MET A 294 -9.22 11.16 43.94
CA MET A 294 -10.45 10.90 43.20
C MET A 294 -11.07 9.56 43.61
N MET A 295 -10.27 8.53 43.89
CA MET A 295 -10.76 7.26 44.43
C MET A 295 -11.42 7.44 45.80
N GLU A 296 -10.86 8.28 46.66
CA GLU A 296 -11.47 8.66 47.93
C GLU A 296 -12.82 9.39 47.74
N GLN A 297 -12.90 10.29 46.75
CA GLN A 297 -14.15 10.97 46.38
C GLN A 297 -15.21 10.00 45.83
N ILE A 298 -14.83 9.06 44.96
CA ILE A 298 -15.74 8.04 44.42
C ILE A 298 -16.29 7.18 45.56
N SER A 299 -15.44 6.76 46.51
CA SER A 299 -15.85 6.00 47.69
C SER A 299 -16.83 6.77 48.57
N LEU A 300 -16.58 8.07 48.79
CA LEU A 300 -17.49 8.95 49.53
C LEU A 300 -18.85 9.09 48.84
N ILE A 301 -18.86 9.30 47.52
CA ILE A 301 -20.10 9.41 46.73
C ILE A 301 -20.87 8.08 46.73
N GLU A 302 -20.18 6.93 46.66
CA GLU A 302 -20.83 5.63 46.77
C GLU A 302 -21.49 5.44 48.15
N ALA A 303 -20.84 5.85 49.24
CA ALA A 303 -21.44 5.81 50.57
C ALA A 303 -22.68 6.72 50.66
N GLN A 304 -22.58 7.96 50.16
CA GLN A 304 -23.69 8.92 50.11
C GLN A 304 -24.85 8.41 49.25
N TYR A 305 -24.55 7.80 48.11
CA TYR A 305 -25.56 7.23 47.21
C TYR A 305 -26.28 6.04 47.85
N LYS A 306 -25.56 5.14 48.55
CA LYS A 306 -26.18 4.00 49.26
C LYS A 306 -27.08 4.47 50.41
N GLU A 307 -26.69 5.54 51.11
CA GLU A 307 -27.52 6.12 52.16
C GLU A 307 -28.78 6.79 51.58
N TRP A 308 -28.63 7.53 50.47
CA TRP A 308 -29.75 8.09 49.71
C TRP A 308 -30.68 7.01 49.13
N GLU A 309 -30.14 5.93 48.57
CA GLU A 309 -30.94 4.82 48.03
C GLU A 309 -31.72 4.11 49.13
N LYS A 310 -31.14 3.98 50.33
CA LYS A 310 -31.81 3.42 51.51
C LYS A 310 -32.97 4.32 51.97
N SER A 311 -32.75 5.63 52.08
CA SER A 311 -33.79 6.58 52.49
C SER A 311 -34.90 6.70 51.44
N GLU A 312 -34.56 6.70 50.15
CA GLU A 312 -35.52 6.69 49.04
C GLU A 312 -36.35 5.40 49.01
N LYS A 313 -35.73 4.25 49.27
CA LYS A 313 -36.45 2.96 49.37
C LYS A 313 -37.39 2.92 50.57
N GLU A 314 -36.97 3.44 51.72
CA GLU A 314 -37.80 3.56 52.91
C GLU A 314 -38.99 4.50 52.68
N TYR A 315 -38.73 5.65 52.05
CA TYR A 315 -39.75 6.60 51.60
C TYR A 315 -40.79 5.93 50.68
N ARG A 316 -40.35 5.25 49.61
CA ARG A 316 -41.23 4.55 48.67
C ARG A 316 -42.05 3.43 49.34
N ASN A 317 -41.44 2.68 50.27
CA ASN A 317 -42.14 1.65 51.03
C ASN A 317 -43.23 2.25 51.93
N ASN A 318 -42.95 3.37 52.59
CA ASN A 318 -43.93 4.08 53.44
C ASN A 318 -45.10 4.61 52.60
N ILE A 319 -44.82 5.24 51.45
CA ILE A 319 -45.84 5.70 50.50
C ILE A 319 -46.68 4.52 49.98
N THR A 320 -46.06 3.41 49.59
CA THR A 320 -46.76 2.22 49.07
C THR A 320 -47.65 1.58 50.14
N THR A 321 -47.17 1.50 51.38
CA THR A 321 -47.91 0.93 52.52
C THR A 321 -49.12 1.80 52.85
N LEU A 322 -48.93 3.12 52.93
CA LEU A 322 -50.02 4.07 53.18
C LEU A 322 -51.02 4.11 52.03
N THR A 323 -50.56 4.02 50.78
CA THR A 323 -51.42 3.95 49.59
C THR A 323 -52.27 2.68 49.60
N SER A 324 -51.69 1.54 50.00
CA SER A 324 -52.42 0.28 50.12
C SER A 324 -53.46 0.33 51.25
N ALA A 325 -53.10 0.93 52.39
CA ALA A 325 -54.03 1.15 53.51
C ALA A 325 -55.17 2.10 53.14
N TYR A 326 -54.85 3.18 52.43
CA TYR A 326 -55.78 4.12 51.84
C TYR A 326 -56.78 3.42 50.90
N GLN A 327 -56.29 2.65 49.91
CA GLN A 327 -57.13 1.93 48.96
C GLN A 327 -58.04 0.92 49.67
N ARG A 328 -57.53 0.21 50.70
CA ARG A 328 -58.33 -0.71 51.51
C ARG A 328 -59.44 0.01 52.28
N ALA A 329 -59.12 1.09 53.00
CA ALA A 329 -60.10 1.88 53.76
C ALA A 329 -61.15 2.52 52.83
N LYS A 330 -60.74 3.02 51.65
CA LYS A 330 -61.64 3.52 50.59
C LYS A 330 -62.60 2.43 50.10
N SER A 331 -62.09 1.22 49.88
CA SER A 331 -62.88 0.06 49.43
C SER A 331 -63.89 -0.42 50.49
N ASN A 332 -63.53 -0.28 51.76
CA ASN A 332 -64.37 -0.65 52.91
C ASN A 332 -65.38 0.43 53.31
N TYR A 333 -65.42 1.57 52.61
CA TYR A 333 -66.25 2.74 52.95
C TYR A 333 -65.91 3.35 54.33
N GLU A 334 -64.69 3.13 54.82
CA GLU A 334 -64.13 3.69 56.04
C GLU A 334 -63.51 5.06 55.73
N PHE A 335 -64.36 6.00 55.31
CA PHE A 335 -63.92 7.27 54.69
C PHE A 335 -63.04 8.14 55.59
N ASP A 336 -63.26 8.11 56.91
CA ASP A 336 -62.44 8.86 57.87
C ASP A 336 -61.03 8.27 58.00
N GLU A 337 -60.91 6.94 57.93
CA GLU A 337 -59.62 6.23 58.00
C GLU A 337 -58.85 6.38 56.67
N ALA A 338 -59.55 6.32 55.54
CA ALA A 338 -58.99 6.59 54.22
C ALA A 338 -58.45 8.04 54.11
N GLN A 339 -59.17 9.02 54.65
CA GLN A 339 -58.70 10.40 54.68
C GLN A 339 -57.43 10.56 55.53
N GLN A 340 -57.36 9.95 56.71
CA GLN A 340 -56.17 9.99 57.58
C GLN A 340 -54.92 9.39 56.92
N HIS A 341 -55.07 8.30 56.15
CA HIS A 341 -53.95 7.72 55.42
C HIS A 341 -53.45 8.63 54.29
N LEU A 342 -54.37 9.32 53.60
CA LEU A 342 -54.06 10.25 52.52
C LEU A 342 -53.35 11.52 53.03
N GLU A 343 -53.78 12.04 54.18
CA GLU A 343 -53.13 13.18 54.85
C GLU A 343 -51.70 12.83 55.28
N LYS A 344 -51.46 11.61 55.78
CA LYS A 344 -50.11 11.12 56.10
C LYS A 344 -49.20 10.93 54.87
N ILE A 345 -49.77 10.56 53.71
CA ILE A 345 -49.04 10.51 52.44
C ILE A 345 -48.58 11.92 52.06
N ILE A 346 -49.48 12.91 52.15
CA ILE A 346 -49.15 14.31 51.85
C ILE A 346 -48.08 14.86 52.81
N GLU A 347 -48.16 14.57 54.11
CA GLU A 347 -47.15 14.99 55.10
C GLU A 347 -45.76 14.41 54.79
N LEU A 348 -45.69 13.15 54.39
CA LEU A 348 -44.43 12.52 53.95
C LEU A 348 -43.89 13.14 52.65
N ILE A 349 -44.76 13.48 51.70
CA ILE A 349 -44.36 14.14 50.44
C ILE A 349 -43.87 15.58 50.72
N GLN A 350 -44.55 16.33 51.59
CA GLN A 350 -44.19 17.71 51.96
C GLN A 350 -42.85 17.83 52.68
N THR A 351 -42.44 16.78 53.40
CA THR A 351 -41.15 16.71 54.09
C THR A 351 -40.01 16.15 53.21
N SER A 352 -40.31 15.80 51.95
CA SER A 352 -39.36 15.27 50.97
C SER A 352 -39.12 16.23 49.80
N ASP A 353 -38.11 15.95 48.97
CA ASP A 353 -37.83 16.71 47.73
C ASP A 353 -38.81 16.41 46.58
N HIS A 354 -39.79 15.51 46.76
CA HIS A 354 -40.73 15.03 45.74
C HIS A 354 -41.98 15.92 45.56
N LYS A 355 -41.80 17.25 45.54
CA LYS A 355 -42.92 18.22 45.47
C LYS A 355 -43.81 18.09 44.23
N SER A 356 -43.31 17.51 43.15
CA SER A 356 -44.09 17.32 41.92
C SER A 356 -45.24 16.31 42.06
N GLU A 357 -45.19 15.41 43.05
CA GLU A 357 -46.26 14.42 43.29
C GLU A 357 -47.41 14.98 44.15
N LEU A 358 -47.23 16.17 44.72
CA LEU A 358 -48.09 16.76 45.75
C LEU A 358 -49.47 17.19 45.18
N GLU A 359 -49.50 17.75 43.98
CA GLU A 359 -50.75 18.16 43.29
C GLU A 359 -51.68 16.96 43.01
N GLN A 360 -51.11 15.79 42.70
CA GLN A 360 -51.88 14.58 42.41
C GLN A 360 -52.62 14.08 43.67
N TRP A 361 -51.95 14.07 44.82
CA TRP A 361 -52.54 13.58 46.08
C TRP A 361 -53.49 14.58 46.74
N GLU A 362 -53.24 15.89 46.58
CA GLU A 362 -54.18 16.93 47.00
C GLU A 362 -55.52 16.84 46.25
N THR A 363 -55.46 16.52 44.95
CA THR A 363 -56.66 16.29 44.13
C THR A 363 -57.45 15.07 44.63
N GLU A 364 -56.76 14.01 45.04
CA GLU A 364 -57.41 12.78 45.51
C GLU A 364 -58.12 12.93 46.87
N ILE A 365 -57.64 13.84 47.75
CA ILE A 365 -58.37 14.24 48.96
C ILE A 365 -59.70 14.93 48.62
N SER A 366 -59.71 15.77 47.58
CA SER A 366 -60.93 16.42 47.12
C SER A 366 -61.95 15.40 46.62
N ASN A 367 -61.50 14.41 45.85
CA ASN A 367 -62.34 13.31 45.34
C ASN A 367 -62.93 12.45 46.48
N LEU A 368 -62.19 12.20 47.56
CA LEU A 368 -62.69 11.40 48.69
C LEU A 368 -63.83 12.07 49.45
N LYS A 369 -63.77 13.40 49.59
CA LYS A 369 -64.81 14.20 50.26
C LYS A 369 -66.13 14.18 49.46
N GLU A 370 -66.04 14.18 48.13
CA GLU A 370 -67.19 14.02 47.24
C GLU A 370 -67.83 12.63 47.35
N LEU A 371 -67.01 11.57 47.42
CA LEU A 371 -67.45 10.17 47.59
C LEU A 371 -68.15 9.92 48.94
N LYS A 372 -67.63 10.46 50.05
CA LYS A 372 -68.26 10.38 51.37
C LYS A 372 -69.66 11.01 51.37
N LYS A 373 -69.83 12.14 50.67
CA LYS A 373 -71.09 12.88 50.54
C LYS A 373 -72.14 12.13 49.72
N GLN A 374 -71.72 11.37 48.70
CA GLN A 374 -72.63 10.52 47.91
C GLN A 374 -73.07 9.25 48.68
N TRP A 375 -72.21 8.68 49.52
CA TRP A 375 -72.52 7.48 50.32
C TRP A 375 -73.53 7.77 51.46
N GLU A 376 -73.46 8.94 52.10
CA GLU A 376 -74.45 9.34 53.12
C GLU A 376 -75.84 9.60 52.52
N LEU A 377 -75.93 9.96 51.23
CA LEU A 377 -77.20 10.17 50.52
C LEU A 377 -77.94 8.85 50.22
N GLN A 378 -77.22 7.74 50.04
CA GLN A 378 -77.77 6.43 49.66
C GLN A 378 -78.26 5.59 50.85
N LYS A 379 -78.01 6.03 52.09
CA LYS A 379 -78.29 5.27 53.33
C LYS A 379 -79.73 5.41 53.85
N GLU A 380 -80.50 6.39 53.38
CA GLU A 380 -81.88 6.70 53.81
C GLU A 380 -82.98 6.03 52.95
N GLU A 381 -82.69 5.63 51.70
CA GLU A 381 -83.73 5.11 50.77
C GLU A 381 -83.97 3.59 50.87
N ALA A 382 -83.06 2.82 51.47
CA ALA A 382 -83.04 1.35 51.41
C ALA A 382 -83.91 0.59 52.46
N LYS A 383 -84.82 1.27 53.20
CA LYS A 383 -85.51 0.67 54.38
C LYS A 383 -87.03 0.35 54.23
N LYS A 384 -87.69 0.52 53.07
CA LYS A 384 -89.18 0.55 53.03
C LYS A 384 -89.97 -0.46 52.16
N LYS A 385 -89.42 -1.33 51.29
CA LYS A 385 -90.28 -2.08 50.33
C LYS A 385 -89.77 -3.45 49.84
N LYS A 386 -89.57 -4.45 50.73
CA LYS A 386 -88.95 -5.75 50.35
C LYS A 386 -89.68 -7.02 50.86
N LEU A 387 -90.97 -7.25 50.55
CA LEU A 387 -91.54 -8.60 50.76
C LEU A 387 -92.73 -9.11 49.90
N GLU A 388 -93.31 -8.40 48.92
CA GLU A 388 -94.56 -8.92 48.26
C GLU A 388 -94.57 -9.10 46.73
N ASN A 389 -93.54 -8.74 45.95
CA ASN A 389 -93.64 -8.72 44.47
C ASN A 389 -92.89 -9.82 43.68
N ARG A 390 -92.32 -10.82 44.35
CA ARG A 390 -91.31 -11.72 43.75
C ARG A 390 -91.81 -12.73 42.68
N ASP A 391 -93.11 -12.87 42.45
CA ASP A 391 -93.64 -13.95 41.57
C ASP A 391 -94.14 -13.51 40.18
N LYS A 392 -94.28 -12.20 39.90
CA LYS A 392 -94.66 -11.70 38.54
C LYS A 392 -93.48 -11.40 37.62
N ILE A 393 -92.29 -11.18 38.18
CA ILE A 393 -91.08 -10.81 37.44
C ILE A 393 -90.51 -11.97 36.63
N LYS A 394 -90.53 -13.19 37.18
CA LYS A 394 -89.92 -14.37 36.53
C LYS A 394 -90.49 -14.68 35.15
N GLN A 395 -91.70 -14.18 34.86
CA GLN A 395 -92.37 -14.42 33.58
C GLN A 395 -91.93 -13.45 32.47
N MET A 396 -91.47 -12.24 32.82
CA MET A 396 -91.07 -11.22 31.83
C MET A 396 -89.55 -11.23 31.53
N GLN A 397 -88.71 -11.76 32.44
CA GLN A 397 -87.26 -11.95 32.20
C GLN A 397 -86.97 -12.91 31.03
N ALA A 398 -87.82 -13.94 30.85
CA ALA A 398 -87.67 -14.93 29.79
C ALA A 398 -87.86 -14.36 28.36
N GLU A 399 -88.62 -13.26 28.19
CA GLU A 399 -88.84 -12.62 26.88
C GLU A 399 -87.64 -11.77 26.40
N ILE A 400 -86.87 -11.17 27.31
CA ILE A 400 -85.73 -10.29 26.97
C ILE A 400 -84.50 -11.10 26.54
N GLU A 401 -84.25 -12.24 27.18
CA GLU A 401 -83.14 -13.13 26.84
C GLU A 401 -83.26 -13.70 25.41
N GLN A 402 -84.49 -13.98 24.96
CA GLN A 402 -84.76 -14.46 23.60
C GLN A 402 -84.48 -13.39 22.52
N GLN A 403 -84.72 -12.11 22.83
CA GLN A 403 -84.51 -11.00 21.89
C GLN A 403 -83.03 -10.58 21.79
N LEU A 404 -82.26 -10.66 22.89
CA LEU A 404 -80.80 -10.46 22.91
C LEU A 404 -80.06 -11.44 21.99
N HIS A 405 -80.54 -12.68 21.91
CA HIS A 405 -79.96 -13.71 21.05
C HIS A 405 -80.05 -13.36 19.55
N ASN A 406 -81.06 -12.58 19.14
CA ASN A 406 -81.32 -12.22 17.74
C ASN A 406 -80.68 -10.89 17.30
N ARG A 407 -79.89 -10.22 18.16
CA ARG A 407 -79.16 -8.96 17.87
C ARG A 407 -80.03 -7.77 17.40
N ASN A 408 -81.32 -7.73 17.73
CA ASN A 408 -82.22 -6.62 17.37
C ASN A 408 -82.29 -5.53 18.46
N PHE A 409 -81.17 -4.82 18.64
CA PHE A 409 -80.93 -3.91 19.77
C PHE A 409 -81.99 -2.80 20.00
N PRO A 410 -82.63 -2.20 18.97
CA PRO A 410 -83.70 -1.22 19.18
C PRO A 410 -84.97 -1.81 19.83
N GLU A 411 -85.34 -3.05 19.48
CA GLU A 411 -86.51 -3.74 20.05
C GLU A 411 -86.21 -4.30 21.45
N THR A 412 -84.99 -4.78 21.68
CA THR A 412 -84.53 -5.16 23.02
C THR A 412 -84.60 -3.96 23.99
N PHE A 413 -84.23 -2.76 23.53
CA PHE A 413 -84.31 -1.54 24.36
C PHE A 413 -85.75 -1.17 24.72
N ALA A 414 -86.70 -1.35 23.79
CA ALA A 414 -88.13 -1.12 24.05
C ALA A 414 -88.76 -2.17 25.01
N SER A 415 -88.32 -3.43 24.94
CA SER A 415 -88.75 -4.49 25.86
C SER A 415 -88.16 -4.32 27.27
N VAL A 416 -86.91 -3.84 27.38
CA VAL A 416 -86.28 -3.47 28.65
C VAL A 416 -86.97 -2.24 29.27
N GLU A 417 -87.39 -1.25 28.47
CA GLU A 417 -88.22 -0.12 28.94
C GLU A 417 -89.60 -0.58 29.44
N LYS A 418 -90.23 -1.59 28.82
CA LYS A 418 -91.48 -2.19 29.32
C LYS A 418 -91.28 -2.96 30.63
N LEU A 419 -90.19 -3.72 30.76
CA LEU A 419 -89.84 -4.41 32.01
C LEU A 419 -89.52 -3.39 33.12
N TYR A 420 -88.88 -2.26 32.78
CA TYR A 420 -88.58 -1.15 33.68
C TYR A 420 -89.85 -0.41 34.13
N LEU A 421 -90.79 -0.14 33.22
CA LEU A 421 -92.08 0.49 33.57
C LEU A 421 -92.93 -0.42 34.49
N PHE A 422 -92.84 -1.74 34.32
CA PHE A 422 -93.49 -2.74 35.18
C PHE A 422 -92.75 -2.88 36.53
N ALA A 423 -91.41 -2.90 36.54
CA ALA A 423 -90.57 -2.96 37.73
C ALA A 423 -90.66 -1.69 38.59
N SER A 424 -90.74 -0.50 37.97
CA SER A 424 -90.92 0.79 38.66
C SER A 424 -92.28 0.88 39.37
N GLN A 425 -93.30 0.17 38.84
CA GLN A 425 -94.61 0.04 39.48
C GLN A 425 -94.59 -0.97 40.64
N THR A 426 -93.68 -1.95 40.66
CA THR A 426 -93.58 -2.99 41.70
C THR A 426 -92.41 -2.82 42.70
N HIS A 427 -91.47 -1.90 42.50
CA HIS A 427 -90.33 -1.59 43.38
C HIS A 427 -89.47 -2.82 43.77
N ASP A 428 -89.04 -3.64 42.80
CA ASP A 428 -88.16 -4.79 43.04
C ASP A 428 -86.69 -4.47 42.67
N GLU A 429 -85.89 -4.14 43.70
CA GLU A 429 -84.48 -3.69 43.58
C GLU A 429 -83.54 -4.71 42.92
N GLU A 430 -83.85 -6.01 42.96
CA GLU A 430 -83.00 -7.08 42.40
C GLU A 430 -83.07 -7.09 40.86
N ILE A 431 -84.23 -6.75 40.30
CA ILE A 431 -84.47 -6.62 38.84
C ILE A 431 -84.15 -5.23 38.33
N GLU A 432 -84.27 -4.19 39.15
CA GLU A 432 -83.68 -2.88 38.82
C GLU A 432 -82.14 -2.98 38.75
N LYS A 433 -81.49 -3.81 39.59
CA LYS A 433 -80.05 -4.12 39.47
C LYS A 433 -79.69 -4.96 38.24
N GLU A 434 -80.50 -5.94 37.86
CA GLU A 434 -80.30 -6.71 36.62
C GLU A 434 -80.58 -5.88 35.35
N ILE A 435 -81.62 -5.06 35.34
CA ILE A 435 -81.91 -4.08 34.28
C ILE A 435 -80.80 -3.02 34.23
N ALA A 436 -80.25 -2.60 35.37
CA ALA A 436 -79.07 -1.72 35.41
C ALA A 436 -77.82 -2.41 34.86
N ASN A 437 -77.66 -3.73 35.07
CA ASN A 437 -76.59 -4.52 34.45
C ASN A 437 -76.79 -4.68 32.93
N TYR A 438 -78.01 -4.95 32.45
CA TYR A 438 -78.30 -4.98 31.00
C TYR A 438 -78.14 -3.59 30.35
N ARG A 439 -78.56 -2.51 31.02
CA ARG A 439 -78.27 -1.13 30.60
C ARG A 439 -76.77 -0.86 30.60
N LYS A 440 -76.01 -1.36 31.59
CA LYS A 440 -74.55 -1.23 31.66
C LYS A 440 -73.86 -1.99 30.53
N GLU A 441 -74.27 -3.22 30.24
CA GLU A 441 -73.70 -4.05 29.17
C GLU A 441 -74.03 -3.52 27.76
N ILE A 442 -75.27 -3.03 27.56
CA ILE A 442 -75.69 -2.38 26.30
C ILE A 442 -75.01 -1.02 26.16
N ASN A 443 -74.88 -0.23 27.22
CA ASN A 443 -74.13 1.03 27.18
C ASN A 443 -72.62 0.78 27.00
N GLU A 444 -72.01 -0.24 27.58
CA GLU A 444 -70.61 -0.62 27.32
C GLU A 444 -70.42 -1.01 25.85
N LYS A 445 -71.34 -1.78 25.26
CA LYS A 445 -71.30 -2.13 23.82
C LYS A 445 -71.55 -0.93 22.90
N ILE A 446 -72.47 -0.03 23.24
CA ILE A 446 -72.71 1.23 22.50
C ILE A 446 -71.53 2.19 22.66
N THR A 447 -70.90 2.24 23.84
CA THR A 447 -69.71 3.06 24.11
C THR A 447 -68.51 2.53 23.35
N ASN A 448 -68.35 1.20 23.27
CA ASN A 448 -67.33 0.54 22.45
C ASN A 448 -67.56 0.77 20.95
N LEU A 449 -68.81 0.79 20.47
CA LEU A 449 -69.13 1.13 19.08
C LEU A 449 -68.88 2.62 18.77
N LYS A 450 -69.16 3.53 19.71
CA LYS A 450 -68.82 4.96 19.58
C LYS A 450 -67.32 5.22 19.64
N LEU A 451 -66.60 4.48 20.49
CA LEU A 451 -65.12 4.48 20.54
C LEU A 451 -64.53 3.99 19.22
N LEU A 452 -65.10 2.94 18.64
CA LEU A 452 -64.71 2.43 17.33
C LEU A 452 -64.92 3.50 16.25
N ASP A 453 -66.05 4.22 16.26
CA ASP A 453 -66.35 5.29 15.30
C ASP A 453 -65.39 6.50 15.45
N ILE A 454 -65.04 6.87 16.69
CA ILE A 454 -64.05 7.92 16.99
C ILE A 454 -62.64 7.47 16.55
N LEU A 455 -62.28 6.21 16.76
CA LEU A 455 -61.01 5.64 16.34
C LEU A 455 -60.91 5.53 14.82
N LEU A 456 -61.97 5.11 14.13
CA LEU A 456 -62.03 5.06 12.67
C LEU A 456 -61.89 6.46 12.06
N LYS A 457 -62.50 7.47 12.69
CA LYS A 457 -62.32 8.87 12.29
C LYS A 457 -60.89 9.35 12.49
N LYS A 458 -60.27 9.06 13.65
CA LYS A 458 -58.86 9.37 13.91
C LYS A 458 -57.92 8.65 12.95
N ILE A 459 -58.16 7.38 12.63
CA ILE A 459 -57.38 6.61 11.65
C ILE A 459 -57.48 7.27 10.28
N SER A 460 -58.68 7.69 9.85
CA SER A 460 -58.87 8.38 8.57
C SER A 460 -58.16 9.75 8.53
N GLU A 461 -58.27 10.55 9.60
CA GLU A 461 -57.54 11.82 9.75
C GLU A 461 -56.00 11.61 9.73
N TRP A 462 -55.54 10.48 10.29
CA TRP A 462 -54.13 10.10 10.28
C TRP A 462 -53.68 9.61 8.90
N GLU A 463 -54.51 8.84 8.19
CA GLU A 463 -54.26 8.41 6.81
C GLU A 463 -54.20 9.61 5.85
N GLU A 464 -55.04 10.63 6.03
CA GLU A 464 -55.01 11.87 5.24
C GLU A 464 -53.77 12.73 5.54
N SER A 465 -53.29 12.75 6.78
CA SER A 465 -52.09 13.49 7.18
C SER A 465 -50.78 12.73 6.94
N PHE A 466 -50.85 11.41 6.70
CA PHE A 466 -49.69 10.55 6.48
C PHE A 466 -48.75 10.99 5.33
N PRO A 467 -49.24 11.46 4.17
CA PRO A 467 -48.37 11.99 3.11
C PRO A 467 -47.61 13.24 3.52
N GLU A 468 -48.16 14.08 4.40
CA GLU A 468 -47.47 15.26 4.94
C GLU A 468 -46.45 14.86 6.02
N LEU A 469 -46.80 13.94 6.91
CA LEU A 469 -45.87 13.40 7.92
C LEU A 469 -44.67 12.68 7.26
N LYS A 470 -44.90 12.01 6.13
CA LYS A 470 -43.81 11.43 5.31
C LYS A 470 -42.87 12.49 4.74
N LYS A 471 -43.34 13.73 4.49
CA LYS A 471 -42.48 14.85 4.08
C LYS A 471 -41.67 15.43 5.24
N THR A 472 -42.18 15.39 6.47
CA THR A 472 -41.46 15.92 7.65
C THR A 472 -40.34 14.99 8.14
N LYS A 473 -40.26 13.75 7.62
CA LYS A 473 -39.19 12.77 7.90
C LYS A 473 -39.01 12.44 9.39
N GLN A 474 -40.03 12.68 10.21
CA GLN A 474 -40.07 12.39 11.64
C GLN A 474 -40.42 10.91 11.90
N TYR A 475 -39.67 9.99 11.28
CA TYR A 475 -40.03 8.57 11.26
C TYR A 475 -40.17 7.94 12.65
N ASP A 476 -39.35 8.35 13.62
CA ASP A 476 -39.43 7.84 15.00
C ASP A 476 -40.71 8.27 15.71
N THR A 477 -41.12 9.52 15.54
CA THR A 477 -42.37 10.05 16.08
C THR A 477 -43.56 9.34 15.44
N ILE A 478 -43.54 9.20 14.11
CA ILE A 478 -44.61 8.52 13.37
C ILE A 478 -44.72 7.06 13.81
N LEU A 479 -43.60 6.32 13.91
CA LEU A 479 -43.60 4.92 14.36
C LEU A 479 -44.04 4.78 15.81
N SER A 480 -43.67 5.72 16.69
CA SER A 480 -44.13 5.75 18.08
C SER A 480 -45.65 5.90 18.14
N ASP A 481 -46.21 6.87 17.43
CA ASP A 481 -47.65 7.11 17.36
C ASP A 481 -48.38 5.89 16.77
N LEU A 482 -47.85 5.29 15.70
CA LEU A 482 -48.41 4.10 15.06
C LEU A 482 -48.40 2.89 16.00
N ASN A 483 -47.36 2.73 16.82
CA ASN A 483 -47.30 1.67 17.84
C ASN A 483 -48.30 1.90 18.97
N ILE A 484 -48.53 3.15 19.38
CA ILE A 484 -49.58 3.50 20.36
C ILE A 484 -50.94 3.09 19.78
N PHE A 485 -51.24 3.46 18.53
CA PHE A 485 -52.48 3.03 17.87
C PHE A 485 -52.58 1.51 17.76
N LEU A 486 -51.55 0.81 17.25
CA LEU A 486 -51.57 -0.65 17.13
C LEU A 486 -51.71 -1.39 18.47
N SER A 487 -51.36 -0.76 19.58
CA SER A 487 -51.49 -1.30 20.94
C SER A 487 -52.88 -1.10 21.57
N ASP A 488 -53.73 -0.24 21.00
CA ASP A 488 -55.07 0.04 21.53
C ASP A 488 -56.02 -1.15 21.32
N GLU A 489 -56.59 -1.68 22.41
CA GLU A 489 -57.45 -2.87 22.42
C GLU A 489 -58.66 -2.74 21.49
N ALA A 490 -59.13 -1.51 21.24
CA ALA A 490 -60.23 -1.23 20.35
C ALA A 490 -59.92 -1.55 18.87
N ILE A 491 -58.66 -1.52 18.44
CA ILE A 491 -58.24 -1.86 17.07
C ILE A 491 -58.32 -3.37 16.79
N ASN A 492 -58.28 -4.22 17.83
CA ASN A 492 -58.48 -5.66 17.68
C ASN A 492 -59.91 -6.03 17.19
N TYR A 493 -60.86 -5.10 17.22
CA TYR A 493 -62.20 -5.28 16.70
C TYR A 493 -62.31 -5.05 15.17
N SER A 494 -61.24 -4.59 14.48
CA SER A 494 -61.21 -4.42 13.02
C SER A 494 -59.91 -4.95 12.40
N LEU A 495 -59.92 -6.23 11.99
CA LEU A 495 -58.78 -6.91 11.37
C LEU A 495 -58.25 -6.21 10.10
N GLU A 496 -59.13 -5.58 9.31
CA GLU A 496 -58.76 -4.88 8.08
C GLU A 496 -57.89 -3.64 8.36
N HIS A 497 -58.28 -2.81 9.33
CA HIS A 497 -57.53 -1.60 9.67
C HIS A 497 -56.19 -1.94 10.34
N LYS A 498 -56.15 -3.00 11.14
CA LYS A 498 -54.89 -3.52 11.72
C LYS A 498 -53.90 -3.97 10.63
N ALA A 499 -54.40 -4.62 9.57
CA ALA A 499 -53.57 -5.05 8.44
C ALA A 499 -53.01 -3.84 7.67
N ARG A 500 -53.85 -2.84 7.36
CA ARG A 500 -53.41 -1.61 6.67
C ARG A 500 -52.41 -0.80 7.49
N LEU A 501 -52.66 -0.60 8.79
CA LEU A 501 -51.72 0.08 9.69
C LEU A 501 -50.37 -0.66 9.77
N SER A 502 -50.39 -2.00 9.69
CA SER A 502 -49.17 -2.80 9.65
C SER A 502 -48.40 -2.64 8.33
N GLU A 503 -49.09 -2.53 7.19
CA GLU A 503 -48.48 -2.25 5.88
C GLU A 503 -47.87 -0.82 5.85
N ILE A 504 -48.59 0.16 6.37
CA ILE A 504 -48.10 1.54 6.54
C ILE A 504 -46.84 1.54 7.42
N LYS A 505 -46.87 0.83 8.55
CA LYS A 505 -45.71 0.66 9.44
C LYS A 505 -44.51 0.08 8.70
N SER A 506 -44.70 -1.01 7.96
CA SER A 506 -43.64 -1.63 7.14
C SER A 506 -43.04 -0.63 6.14
N SER A 507 -43.88 0.15 5.46
CA SER A 507 -43.42 1.18 4.51
C SER A 507 -42.62 2.30 5.20
N ILE A 508 -43.01 2.72 6.41
CA ILE A 508 -42.26 3.72 7.20
C ILE A 508 -40.92 3.15 7.66
N GLU A 509 -40.88 1.89 8.10
CA GLU A 509 -39.66 1.22 8.52
C GLU A 509 -38.66 1.13 7.36
N GLU A 510 -39.12 0.78 6.15
CA GLU A 510 -38.30 0.80 4.93
C GLU A 510 -37.77 2.21 4.60
N LEU A 511 -38.62 3.24 4.71
CA LEU A 511 -38.20 4.63 4.47
C LEU A 511 -37.21 5.14 5.52
N LYS A 512 -37.42 4.78 6.79
CA LYS A 512 -36.50 5.10 7.89
C LYS A 512 -35.15 4.41 7.68
N GLU A 513 -35.16 3.15 7.29
CA GLU A 513 -33.94 2.40 6.97
C GLU A 513 -33.21 3.04 5.78
N LYS A 514 -33.93 3.37 4.69
CA LYS A 514 -33.37 4.07 3.52
C LYS A 514 -32.78 5.43 3.92
N TYR A 515 -33.50 6.23 4.70
CA TYR A 515 -33.03 7.51 5.21
C TYR A 515 -31.77 7.37 6.06
N SER A 516 -31.75 6.42 7.01
CA SER A 516 -30.59 6.15 7.86
C SER A 516 -29.36 5.72 7.04
N LYS A 517 -29.55 4.85 6.04
CA LYS A 517 -28.50 4.45 5.08
C LYS A 517 -27.95 5.65 4.31
N ASN A 518 -28.81 6.53 3.80
CA ASN A 518 -28.38 7.72 3.08
C ASN A 518 -27.66 8.73 3.98
N VAL A 519 -28.09 8.92 5.23
CA VAL A 519 -27.39 9.78 6.20
C VAL A 519 -25.99 9.23 6.49
N ALA A 520 -25.86 7.92 6.68
CA ALA A 520 -24.57 7.27 6.87
C ALA A 520 -23.68 7.42 5.63
N LEU A 521 -24.22 7.19 4.43
CA LEU A 521 -23.53 7.37 3.16
C LEU A 521 -23.07 8.82 2.96
N TYR A 522 -23.93 9.80 3.23
CA TYR A 522 -23.60 11.22 3.16
C TYR A 522 -22.42 11.59 4.06
N ASN A 523 -22.41 11.14 5.32
CA ASN A 523 -21.35 11.46 6.28
C ASN A 523 -20.01 10.86 5.84
N ARG A 524 -20.05 9.62 5.34
CA ARG A 524 -18.88 8.93 4.78
C ARG A 524 -18.34 9.64 3.54
N LEU A 525 -19.16 9.85 2.51
CA LEU A 525 -18.77 10.54 1.27
C LEU A 525 -18.27 11.96 1.53
N SER A 526 -18.85 12.67 2.50
CA SER A 526 -18.40 14.01 2.91
C SER A 526 -16.99 14.00 3.51
N THR A 527 -16.61 12.90 4.16
CA THR A 527 -15.26 12.70 4.70
C THR A 527 -14.30 12.36 3.57
N GLU A 528 -14.68 11.42 2.70
CA GLU A 528 -13.90 11.03 1.52
C GLU A 528 -13.65 12.19 0.55
N ILE A 529 -14.60 13.09 0.35
CA ILE A 529 -14.40 14.28 -0.50
C ILE A 529 -13.23 15.13 0.02
N LYS A 530 -13.12 15.34 1.34
CA LYS A 530 -12.00 16.10 1.91
C LYS A 530 -10.67 15.36 1.74
N GLU A 531 -10.67 14.03 1.90
CA GLU A 531 -9.47 13.22 1.67
C GLU A 531 -9.04 13.24 0.20
N ASN A 532 -10.00 13.08 -0.72
CA ASN A 532 -9.77 13.10 -2.16
C ASN A 532 -9.28 14.48 -2.61
N GLU A 533 -9.79 15.56 -2.03
CA GLU A 533 -9.31 16.93 -2.28
C GLU A 533 -7.84 17.08 -1.86
N ASN A 534 -7.49 16.64 -0.65
CA ASN A 534 -6.12 16.68 -0.13
C ASN A 534 -5.14 15.83 -0.95
N LYS A 535 -5.60 14.72 -1.52
CA LYS A 535 -4.81 13.82 -2.38
C LYS A 535 -4.85 14.21 -3.86
N GLU A 536 -5.55 15.27 -4.23
CA GLU A 536 -5.82 15.69 -5.61
C GLU A 536 -6.50 14.61 -6.50
N GLN A 537 -7.31 13.75 -5.89
CA GLN A 537 -8.08 12.68 -6.55
C GLN A 537 -9.40 13.22 -7.13
N TRP A 538 -9.26 14.11 -8.12
CA TRP A 538 -10.36 14.91 -8.65
C TRP A 538 -11.49 14.09 -9.26
N MET A 539 -11.22 12.92 -9.84
CA MET A 539 -12.25 12.05 -10.43
C MET A 539 -13.15 11.44 -9.36
N ALA A 540 -12.56 10.85 -8.31
CA ALA A 540 -13.29 10.32 -7.18
C ALA A 540 -14.08 11.42 -6.45
N LEU A 541 -13.46 12.59 -6.26
CA LEU A 541 -14.12 13.75 -5.68
C LEU A 541 -15.35 14.19 -6.50
N THR A 542 -15.25 14.28 -7.83
CA THR A 542 -16.36 14.66 -8.72
C THR A 542 -17.53 13.67 -8.61
N ARG A 543 -17.25 12.36 -8.68
CA ARG A 543 -18.27 11.31 -8.58
C ARG A 543 -18.93 11.29 -7.19
N ASN A 544 -18.15 11.41 -6.12
CA ASN A 544 -18.68 11.46 -4.76
C ASN A 544 -19.51 12.72 -4.50
N ALA A 545 -19.09 13.88 -5.01
CA ALA A 545 -19.86 15.13 -4.91
C ALA A 545 -21.21 15.03 -5.64
N LYS A 546 -21.22 14.47 -6.85
CA LYS A 546 -22.45 14.20 -7.60
C LYS A 546 -23.36 13.21 -6.87
N ARG A 547 -22.79 12.15 -6.30
CA ARG A 547 -23.54 11.16 -5.52
C ARG A 547 -24.18 11.78 -4.27
N ILE A 548 -23.47 12.67 -3.58
CA ILE A 548 -24.05 13.44 -2.48
C ILE A 548 -25.24 14.27 -3.00
N GLN A 549 -25.07 15.02 -4.09
CA GLN A 549 -26.16 15.83 -4.67
C GLN A 549 -27.43 15.02 -4.96
N GLU A 550 -27.30 13.77 -5.41
CA GLU A 550 -28.43 12.86 -5.65
C GLU A 550 -29.18 12.47 -4.37
N ILE A 551 -28.49 12.32 -3.23
CA ILE A 551 -29.10 11.90 -1.96
C ILE A 551 -29.53 13.07 -1.06
N LEU A 552 -29.06 14.30 -1.32
CA LEU A 552 -29.43 15.49 -0.53
C LEU A 552 -30.95 15.71 -0.38
N PRO A 553 -31.78 15.57 -1.45
CA PRO A 553 -33.22 15.71 -1.32
C PRO A 553 -33.83 14.65 -0.37
N GLU A 554 -33.21 13.47 -0.31
CA GLU A 554 -33.68 12.37 0.54
C GLU A 554 -33.33 12.59 2.02
N ILE A 555 -32.29 13.39 2.34
CA ILE A 555 -31.81 13.59 3.72
C ILE A 555 -32.02 15.00 4.32
N ASP A 556 -32.81 15.85 3.66
CA ASP A 556 -33.17 17.20 4.17
C ASP A 556 -31.96 18.14 4.32
N LYS A 557 -31.01 18.03 3.39
CA LYS A 557 -29.82 18.88 3.31
C LYS A 557 -29.73 19.61 1.96
N GLU A 558 -30.86 19.95 1.37
CA GLU A 558 -30.94 20.55 0.04
C GLU A 558 -30.17 21.88 -0.05
N ASN A 559 -30.05 22.61 1.06
CA ASN A 559 -29.22 23.82 1.18
C ASN A 559 -27.72 23.56 0.93
N GLU A 560 -27.24 22.32 1.06
CA GLU A 560 -25.86 21.94 0.74
C GLU A 560 -25.63 21.63 -0.75
N HIS A 561 -26.67 21.62 -1.58
CA HIS A 561 -26.55 21.28 -3.01
C HIS A 561 -25.58 22.22 -3.73
N ILE A 562 -25.67 23.52 -3.47
CA ILE A 562 -24.78 24.54 -4.04
C ILE A 562 -23.32 24.24 -3.69
N LYS A 563 -23.04 23.91 -2.43
CA LYS A 563 -21.69 23.58 -1.95
C LYS A 563 -21.09 22.41 -2.71
N PHE A 564 -21.82 21.29 -2.86
CA PHE A 564 -21.30 20.12 -3.56
C PHE A 564 -21.27 20.30 -5.08
N GLN A 565 -22.13 21.15 -5.64
CA GLN A 565 -22.06 21.57 -7.04
C GLN A 565 -20.81 22.43 -7.32
N GLU A 566 -20.45 23.34 -6.42
CA GLU A 566 -19.20 24.11 -6.50
C GLU A 566 -17.96 23.20 -6.43
N ILE A 567 -17.96 22.22 -5.53
CA ILE A 567 -16.91 21.20 -5.41
C ILE A 567 -16.79 20.39 -6.70
N GLU A 568 -17.92 19.92 -7.26
CA GLU A 568 -17.95 19.19 -8.54
C GLU A 568 -17.42 20.05 -9.70
N ASN A 569 -17.83 21.32 -9.78
CA ASN A 569 -17.37 22.26 -10.81
C ASN A 569 -15.87 22.52 -10.72
N LEU A 570 -15.34 22.74 -9.51
CA LEU A 570 -13.90 22.93 -9.27
C LEU A 570 -13.11 21.69 -9.71
N ALA A 571 -13.56 20.50 -9.31
CA ALA A 571 -12.89 19.26 -9.66
C ALA A 571 -12.94 18.98 -11.17
N ASN A 572 -14.08 19.20 -11.82
CA ASN A 572 -14.21 19.13 -13.29
C ASN A 572 -13.28 20.12 -13.99
N GLN A 573 -13.12 21.34 -13.46
CA GLN A 573 -12.16 22.31 -13.99
C GLN A 573 -10.72 21.77 -13.86
N LYS A 574 -10.35 21.22 -12.69
CA LYS A 574 -9.02 20.65 -12.46
C LYS A 574 -8.73 19.42 -13.32
N ILE A 575 -9.72 18.55 -13.55
CA ILE A 575 -9.62 17.42 -14.48
C ILE A 575 -9.33 17.94 -15.89
N LYS A 576 -10.15 18.88 -16.39
CA LYS A 576 -9.96 19.47 -17.73
C LYS A 576 -8.61 20.17 -17.88
N GLU A 577 -8.16 20.91 -16.86
CA GLU A 577 -6.83 21.55 -16.85
C GLU A 577 -5.70 20.49 -16.93
N LYS A 578 -5.79 19.41 -16.14
CA LYS A 578 -4.81 18.31 -16.16
C LYS A 578 -4.84 17.54 -17.48
N GLU A 579 -6.01 17.20 -18.00
CA GLU A 579 -6.18 16.50 -19.29
C GLU A 579 -5.67 17.35 -20.44
N LYS A 580 -6.06 18.62 -20.53
CA LYS A 580 -5.57 19.55 -21.55
C LYS A 580 -4.05 19.68 -21.52
N LYS A 581 -3.46 19.81 -20.32
CA LYS A 581 -1.99 19.84 -20.17
C LYS A 581 -1.34 18.55 -20.65
N LYS A 582 -1.91 17.38 -20.32
CA LYS A 582 -1.44 16.07 -20.79
C LYS A 582 -1.56 15.94 -22.30
N GLU A 583 -2.67 16.38 -22.90
CA GLU A 583 -2.88 16.37 -24.34
C GLU A 583 -1.93 17.31 -25.07
N GLU A 584 -1.70 18.52 -24.56
CA GLU A 584 -0.72 19.47 -25.09
C GLU A 584 0.70 18.91 -25.01
N GLU A 585 1.09 18.33 -23.87
CA GLU A 585 2.39 17.66 -23.68
C GLU A 585 2.55 16.49 -24.64
N LEU A 586 1.54 15.62 -24.74
CA LEU A 586 1.55 14.48 -25.66
C LEU A 586 1.59 14.92 -27.13
N ALA A 587 0.84 15.94 -27.51
CA ALA A 587 0.86 16.49 -28.86
C ALA A 587 2.23 17.07 -29.22
N GLN A 588 2.87 17.77 -28.28
CA GLN A 588 4.25 18.25 -28.44
C GLN A 588 5.24 17.09 -28.61
N LEU A 589 5.14 16.05 -27.77
CA LEU A 589 5.98 14.86 -27.86
C LEU A 589 5.75 14.09 -29.17
N LEU A 590 4.50 13.94 -29.62
CA LEU A 590 4.16 13.28 -30.88
C LEU A 590 4.66 14.07 -32.09
N ASN A 591 4.60 15.41 -32.04
CA ASN A 591 5.16 16.25 -33.10
C ASN A 591 6.68 16.09 -33.16
N LYS A 592 7.36 16.15 -32.00
CA LYS A 592 8.81 15.87 -31.90
C LYS A 592 9.16 14.46 -32.38
N ALA A 593 8.36 13.46 -32.02
CA ALA A 593 8.54 12.08 -32.46
C ALA A 593 8.41 11.95 -33.98
N LYS A 594 7.42 12.62 -34.60
CA LYS A 594 7.26 12.68 -36.06
C LYS A 594 8.43 13.36 -36.76
N GLU A 595 8.98 14.43 -36.17
CA GLU A 595 10.16 15.11 -36.71
C GLU A 595 11.37 14.17 -36.78
N ILE A 596 11.58 13.36 -35.73
CA ILE A 596 12.69 12.41 -35.68
C ILE A 596 12.41 11.06 -36.34
N GLU A 597 11.17 10.77 -36.75
CA GLU A 597 10.80 9.51 -37.41
C GLU A 597 11.56 9.31 -38.73
N ASN A 598 11.96 10.41 -39.37
CA ASN A 598 12.81 10.41 -40.56
C ASN A 598 14.30 10.16 -40.25
N ILE A 599 14.71 10.33 -39.00
CA ILE A 599 16.07 10.10 -38.49
C ILE A 599 16.17 8.68 -37.93
N ILE A 600 15.20 8.25 -37.12
CA ILE A 600 15.16 6.93 -36.49
C ILE A 600 13.77 6.33 -36.68
N GLN A 601 13.73 5.09 -37.17
CA GLN A 601 12.48 4.35 -37.28
C GLN A 601 11.98 3.95 -35.88
N SER A 602 11.00 4.70 -35.37
CA SER A 602 10.38 4.42 -34.07
C SER A 602 9.36 3.29 -34.20
N GLU A 603 9.24 2.48 -33.16
CA GLU A 603 8.22 1.42 -33.13
C GLU A 603 6.87 1.98 -32.68
N LYS A 604 5.77 1.41 -33.19
CA LYS A 604 4.40 1.92 -32.97
C LYS A 604 4.01 2.08 -31.49
N LYS A 605 4.58 1.25 -30.60
CA LYS A 605 4.30 1.23 -29.16
C LYS A 605 5.36 1.92 -28.31
N ILE A 606 6.19 2.77 -28.91
CA ILE A 606 7.24 3.53 -28.22
C ILE A 606 7.15 4.99 -28.61
N LEU A 607 7.11 5.88 -27.63
CA LEU A 607 7.23 7.32 -27.84
C LEU A 607 8.69 7.73 -27.56
N PRO A 608 9.48 8.07 -28.59
CA PRO A 608 10.82 8.59 -28.36
C PRO A 608 10.76 9.98 -27.70
N LEU A 609 11.59 10.21 -26.69
CA LEU A 609 11.69 11.51 -26.03
C LEU A 609 12.82 12.30 -26.68
N VAL A 610 12.51 13.53 -27.12
CA VAL A 610 13.45 14.41 -27.80
C VAL A 610 13.62 15.70 -27.01
N GLU A 611 14.85 15.92 -26.58
CA GLU A 611 15.26 17.12 -25.85
C GLU A 611 16.24 17.91 -26.71
N ASP A 612 15.99 19.22 -26.81
CA ASP A 612 16.86 20.15 -27.51
C ASP A 612 17.54 21.00 -26.45
N LEU A 613 18.84 20.79 -26.28
CA LEU A 613 19.62 21.45 -25.25
C LEU A 613 20.54 22.50 -25.89
N SER A 614 20.61 23.70 -25.32
CA SER A 614 21.55 24.72 -25.79
C SER A 614 23.00 24.23 -25.59
N LEU A 615 23.79 24.25 -26.66
CA LEU A 615 25.21 23.88 -26.54
C LEU A 615 25.98 24.90 -25.70
N GLU A 616 25.61 26.18 -25.78
CA GLU A 616 26.25 27.23 -24.98
C GLU A 616 26.04 26.99 -23.47
N ASP A 617 24.88 26.46 -23.09
CA ASP A 617 24.56 26.22 -21.67
C ASP A 617 25.24 24.97 -21.12
N ILE A 618 25.36 23.91 -21.92
CA ILE A 618 25.86 22.60 -21.47
C ILE A 618 27.35 22.42 -21.74
N LEU A 619 27.83 22.89 -22.89
CA LEU A 619 29.20 22.74 -23.38
C LEU A 619 29.69 24.07 -24.01
N PRO A 620 29.90 25.14 -23.22
CA PRO A 620 30.18 26.50 -23.72
C PRO A 620 31.43 26.62 -24.60
N ASN A 621 32.34 25.64 -24.56
CA ASN A 621 33.54 25.58 -25.38
C ASN A 621 33.63 24.22 -26.09
N LEU A 622 32.60 23.86 -26.86
CA LEU A 622 32.63 22.65 -27.67
C LEU A 622 33.81 22.69 -28.64
N SER A 623 34.74 21.73 -28.51
CA SER A 623 35.96 21.72 -29.32
C SER A 623 35.65 21.49 -30.80
N THR A 624 36.42 22.12 -31.68
CA THR A 624 36.40 21.81 -33.11
C THR A 624 37.15 20.52 -33.44
N ASP A 625 38.00 20.02 -32.52
CA ASP A 625 38.59 18.70 -32.63
C ASP A 625 37.54 17.64 -32.27
N VAL A 626 37.30 16.70 -33.19
CA VAL A 626 36.21 15.73 -33.04
C VAL A 626 36.43 14.79 -31.85
N ASN A 627 37.68 14.45 -31.50
CA ASN A 627 37.94 13.55 -30.38
C ASN A 627 37.73 14.25 -29.02
N GLU A 628 38.14 15.51 -28.92
CA GLU A 628 37.86 16.34 -27.74
C GLU A 628 36.36 16.61 -27.62
N MET A 629 35.68 16.91 -28.73
CA MET A 629 34.22 17.08 -28.76
C MET A 629 33.49 15.82 -28.29
N LEU A 630 33.88 14.63 -28.77
CA LEU A 630 33.30 13.36 -28.32
C LEU A 630 33.51 13.17 -26.81
N THR A 631 34.69 13.50 -26.28
CA THR A 631 34.98 13.44 -24.84
C THR A 631 34.10 14.40 -24.04
N GLN A 632 33.87 15.61 -24.54
CA GLN A 632 32.99 16.60 -23.93
C GLN A 632 31.52 16.14 -23.96
N ILE A 633 31.03 15.60 -25.08
CA ILE A 633 29.68 15.04 -25.23
C ILE A 633 29.48 13.84 -24.30
N GLU A 634 30.50 13.00 -24.10
CA GLU A 634 30.45 11.87 -23.17
C GLU A 634 30.16 12.32 -21.72
N SER A 635 30.62 13.51 -21.31
CA SER A 635 30.29 14.05 -19.98
C SER A 635 28.81 14.42 -19.81
N VAL A 636 28.11 14.68 -20.92
CA VAL A 636 26.67 14.97 -20.96
C VAL A 636 25.86 13.67 -20.98
N LEU A 637 26.39 12.63 -21.61
CA LEU A 637 25.73 11.34 -21.78
C LEU A 637 25.29 10.73 -20.45
N ASP A 638 26.09 10.80 -19.39
CA ASP A 638 25.71 10.25 -18.08
C ASP A 638 24.49 10.95 -17.46
N LYS A 639 24.32 12.26 -17.70
CA LYS A 639 23.17 13.04 -17.21
C LYS A 639 21.94 12.89 -18.11
N GLN A 640 22.16 12.56 -19.37
CA GLN A 640 21.12 12.48 -20.41
C GLN A 640 20.81 11.05 -20.83
N ARG A 641 21.34 10.05 -20.11
CA ARG A 641 21.06 8.64 -20.33
C ARG A 641 19.56 8.39 -20.15
N VAL A 642 18.99 7.58 -21.05
CA VAL A 642 17.62 7.08 -20.89
C VAL A 642 17.45 6.35 -19.56
N GLU A 643 16.39 6.69 -18.84
CA GLU A 643 16.06 6.04 -17.57
C GLU A 643 15.54 4.62 -17.83
N VAL A 644 16.05 3.64 -17.08
CA VAL A 644 15.56 2.26 -17.10
C VAL A 644 14.75 2.05 -15.83
N LYS A 645 13.42 1.95 -15.96
CA LYS A 645 12.51 1.73 -14.83
C LYS A 645 12.33 0.23 -14.59
N ASP A 646 12.21 -0.19 -13.34
CA ASP A 646 11.92 -1.58 -12.95
C ASP A 646 10.53 -1.73 -12.30
N ASP A 647 9.74 -0.67 -12.29
CA ASP A 647 8.37 -0.60 -11.80
C ASP A 647 7.41 -0.11 -12.89
N MET A 648 6.21 -0.69 -12.92
CA MET A 648 5.07 -0.13 -13.66
C MET A 648 4.16 0.64 -12.71
N GLU A 649 3.45 1.64 -13.22
CA GLU A 649 2.49 2.41 -12.43
C GLU A 649 1.07 1.95 -12.78
N SER A 650 0.22 1.79 -11.77
CA SER A 650 -1.19 1.46 -11.95
C SER A 650 -2.04 2.48 -11.24
N SER A 651 -3.00 3.08 -11.94
CA SER A 651 -4.04 3.92 -11.34
C SER A 651 -5.40 3.30 -11.56
N MET A 652 -6.22 3.20 -10.52
CA MET A 652 -7.51 2.53 -10.54
C MET A 652 -8.58 3.47 -10.02
N LEU A 653 -9.66 3.65 -10.77
CA LEU A 653 -10.87 4.33 -10.33
C LEU A 653 -11.99 3.29 -10.16
N LEU A 654 -12.41 3.08 -8.92
CA LEU A 654 -13.39 2.07 -8.53
C LEU A 654 -14.71 2.76 -8.19
N THR A 655 -15.84 2.27 -8.70
CA THR A 655 -17.18 2.77 -8.34
C THR A 655 -18.07 1.62 -7.84
N SER A 656 -18.39 1.62 -6.55
CA SER A 656 -19.25 0.62 -5.91
C SER A 656 -20.68 0.64 -6.45
N ALA A 657 -21.45 -0.42 -6.20
CA ALA A 657 -22.87 -0.49 -6.53
C ALA A 657 -23.72 0.53 -5.75
N SER A 658 -23.26 0.94 -4.56
CA SER A 658 -23.83 2.04 -3.79
C SER A 658 -23.52 3.43 -4.35
N GLY A 659 -22.61 3.52 -5.33
CA GLY A 659 -22.21 4.76 -6.02
C GLY A 659 -21.03 5.48 -5.39
N GLU A 660 -20.36 4.87 -4.43
CA GLU A 660 -19.13 5.37 -3.84
C GLU A 660 -17.97 5.21 -4.82
N THR A 661 -17.09 6.20 -4.92
CA THR A 661 -15.91 6.13 -5.79
C THR A 661 -14.62 6.28 -5.01
N MET A 662 -13.65 5.43 -5.31
CA MET A 662 -12.30 5.43 -4.75
C MET A 662 -11.25 5.44 -5.87
N GLU A 663 -10.17 6.20 -5.68
CA GLU A 663 -9.01 6.20 -6.58
C GLU A 663 -7.79 5.60 -5.85
N ILE A 664 -7.13 4.63 -6.47
CA ILE A 664 -5.97 3.91 -5.94
C ILE A 664 -4.82 4.05 -6.92
N THR A 665 -3.63 4.39 -6.45
CA THR A 665 -2.42 4.40 -7.27
C THR A 665 -1.38 3.49 -6.63
N ALA A 666 -0.77 2.62 -7.43
CA ALA A 666 0.21 1.65 -6.99
C ALA A 666 1.43 1.62 -7.92
N LYS A 667 2.61 1.44 -7.33
CA LYS A 667 3.83 1.08 -8.06
C LYS A 667 4.02 -0.42 -7.97
N ILE A 668 4.09 -1.09 -9.11
CA ILE A 668 4.16 -2.55 -9.20
C ILE A 668 5.54 -2.93 -9.72
N GLN A 669 6.29 -3.62 -8.88
CA GLN A 669 7.63 -4.08 -9.23
C GLN A 669 7.55 -5.13 -10.35
N VAL A 670 8.34 -4.92 -11.41
CA VAL A 670 8.52 -5.89 -12.48
C VAL A 670 9.55 -6.91 -12.02
N SER A 671 9.08 -8.12 -11.72
CA SER A 671 9.94 -9.19 -11.21
C SER A 671 10.42 -10.09 -12.35
N MET A 672 11.67 -10.55 -12.26
CA MET A 672 12.15 -11.62 -13.12
C MET A 672 11.51 -12.92 -12.65
N GLU A 673 10.86 -13.65 -13.56
CA GLU A 673 10.42 -15.00 -13.25
C GLU A 673 11.66 -15.87 -13.08
N SER A 674 11.95 -16.25 -11.84
CA SER A 674 13.04 -17.17 -11.55
C SER A 674 12.81 -18.42 -12.37
N ALA A 675 13.77 -18.79 -13.23
CA ALA A 675 13.68 -19.98 -14.06
C ALA A 675 13.31 -21.18 -13.17
N SER A 676 12.04 -21.56 -13.16
CA SER A 676 11.61 -22.78 -12.51
C SER A 676 12.19 -23.89 -13.37
N LEU A 677 13.12 -24.66 -12.79
CA LEU A 677 13.49 -25.93 -13.38
C LEU A 677 12.21 -26.76 -13.43
N ASP A 678 11.70 -26.91 -14.64
CA ASP A 678 10.65 -27.89 -14.89
C ASP A 678 11.25 -29.26 -14.55
N LYS A 679 10.82 -29.80 -13.41
CA LYS A 679 11.44 -30.99 -12.79
C LYS A 679 11.31 -32.22 -13.67
N GLU A 680 10.35 -32.22 -14.60
CA GLU A 680 10.10 -33.35 -15.50
C GLU A 680 10.99 -33.33 -16.75
N THR A 681 11.29 -32.15 -17.30
CA THR A 681 12.02 -32.01 -18.57
C THR A 681 13.49 -31.64 -18.41
N LEU A 682 13.90 -31.07 -17.27
CA LEU A 682 15.23 -30.45 -17.08
C LEU A 682 15.53 -29.35 -18.12
N GLU A 683 14.54 -28.93 -18.91
CA GLU A 683 14.70 -27.87 -19.90
C GLU A 683 14.50 -26.52 -19.20
N ILE A 684 15.58 -25.77 -19.07
CA ILE A 684 15.53 -24.38 -18.60
C ILE A 684 14.83 -23.58 -19.70
N SER A 685 13.69 -22.96 -19.38
CA SER A 685 13.00 -22.06 -20.30
C SER A 685 14.00 -21.05 -20.86
N PRO A 686 14.16 -20.95 -22.19
CA PRO A 686 15.16 -20.08 -22.83
C PRO A 686 14.78 -18.59 -22.77
N PHE A 687 13.63 -18.26 -22.18
CA PHE A 687 13.14 -16.91 -22.02
C PHE A 687 13.29 -16.47 -20.57
N THR A 688 14.12 -15.46 -20.35
CA THR A 688 14.00 -14.61 -19.17
C THR A 688 12.71 -13.80 -19.31
N LYS A 689 11.59 -14.35 -18.83
CA LYS A 689 10.31 -13.64 -18.77
C LYS A 689 10.29 -12.76 -17.53
N PHE A 690 9.81 -11.54 -17.71
CA PHE A 690 9.48 -10.65 -16.62
C PHE A 690 7.98 -10.73 -16.39
N LYS A 691 7.57 -10.66 -15.12
CA LYS A 691 6.16 -10.67 -14.74
C LYS A 691 5.86 -9.45 -13.89
N ALA A 692 4.75 -8.80 -14.23
CA ALA A 692 4.12 -7.78 -13.41
C ALA A 692 2.65 -8.11 -13.29
N SER A 693 2.06 -7.87 -12.11
CA SER A 693 0.66 -8.18 -11.86
C SER A 693 -0.04 -6.98 -11.26
N SER A 694 -0.99 -6.41 -11.98
CA SER A 694 -1.93 -5.43 -11.45
C SER A 694 -3.04 -6.18 -10.74
N VAL A 695 -3.12 -6.02 -9.41
CA VAL A 695 -4.07 -6.73 -8.56
C VAL A 695 -5.06 -5.71 -8.01
N LEU A 696 -6.33 -5.92 -8.33
CA LEU A 696 -7.45 -5.20 -7.73
C LEU A 696 -8.14 -6.12 -6.74
N GLU A 697 -8.09 -5.78 -5.46
CA GLU A 697 -8.95 -6.37 -4.43
C GLU A 697 -10.13 -5.43 -4.20
N ASN A 698 -11.37 -5.94 -4.27
CA ASN A 698 -12.55 -5.10 -4.04
C ASN A 698 -12.58 -4.61 -2.57
N PRO A 699 -12.38 -3.30 -2.30
CA PRO A 699 -12.32 -2.78 -0.93
C PRO A 699 -13.71 -2.55 -0.33
N PHE A 700 -14.77 -2.63 -1.14
CA PHE A 700 -16.14 -2.37 -0.69
C PHE A 700 -16.82 -3.62 -0.15
N HIS A 701 -17.85 -3.41 0.69
CA HIS A 701 -18.70 -4.48 1.18
C HIS A 701 -19.77 -4.93 0.16
N ASP A 702 -19.95 -4.17 -0.92
CA ASP A 702 -20.83 -4.46 -2.04
C ASP A 702 -20.02 -4.71 -3.34
N ALA A 703 -20.72 -5.03 -4.44
CA ALA A 703 -20.08 -5.24 -5.73
C ALA A 703 -19.57 -3.92 -6.31
N ILE A 704 -18.46 -3.95 -7.06
CA ILE A 704 -18.02 -2.81 -7.86
C ILE A 704 -18.81 -2.80 -9.17
N SER A 705 -19.51 -1.70 -9.43
CA SER A 705 -20.29 -1.52 -10.66
C SER A 705 -19.40 -1.22 -11.87
N GLU A 706 -18.40 -0.36 -11.70
CA GLU A 706 -17.44 0.04 -12.74
C GLU A 706 -16.03 0.17 -12.14
N VAL A 707 -15.04 -0.31 -12.88
CA VAL A 707 -13.62 -0.10 -12.63
C VAL A 707 -12.96 0.42 -13.90
N ILE A 708 -12.12 1.43 -13.74
CA ILE A 708 -11.20 1.89 -14.77
C ILE A 708 -9.78 1.70 -14.24
N ILE A 709 -8.98 0.84 -14.87
CA ILE A 709 -7.56 0.62 -14.53
C ILE A 709 -6.70 1.20 -15.64
N GLU A 710 -5.76 2.07 -15.30
CA GLU A 710 -4.74 2.61 -16.21
C GLU A 710 -3.37 2.09 -15.76
N ASP A 711 -2.86 1.08 -16.46
CA ASP A 711 -1.53 0.53 -16.22
C ASP A 711 -0.53 1.14 -17.20
N ILE A 712 0.51 1.82 -16.69
CA ILE A 712 1.59 2.45 -17.44
C ILE A 712 2.80 1.53 -17.41
N ILE A 713 3.06 0.87 -18.54
CA ILE A 713 4.19 -0.05 -18.70
C ILE A 713 5.38 0.71 -19.27
N PRO A 714 6.53 0.80 -18.57
CA PRO A 714 7.69 1.54 -19.06
C PRO A 714 8.17 1.06 -20.43
N TYR A 715 8.65 1.99 -21.27
CA TYR A 715 9.09 1.67 -22.63
C TYR A 715 10.34 0.78 -22.69
N ASN A 716 11.06 0.55 -21.59
CA ASN A 716 12.10 -0.46 -21.53
C ASN A 716 11.55 -1.90 -21.44
N PHE A 717 10.22 -2.08 -21.41
CA PHE A 717 9.55 -3.36 -21.50
C PHE A 717 8.67 -3.47 -22.75
N GLU A 718 8.59 -4.69 -23.28
CA GLU A 718 7.67 -5.12 -24.32
C GLU A 718 6.69 -6.11 -23.72
N ILE A 719 5.40 -5.93 -23.98
CA ILE A 719 4.36 -6.86 -23.55
C ILE A 719 4.35 -8.04 -24.53
N SER A 720 4.68 -9.23 -24.04
CA SER A 720 4.62 -10.46 -24.83
C SER A 720 3.27 -11.16 -24.71
N ASP A 721 2.66 -11.11 -23.53
CA ASP A 721 1.35 -11.72 -23.26
C ASP A 721 0.62 -10.99 -22.13
N ILE A 722 -0.71 -11.12 -22.12
CA ILE A 722 -1.57 -10.56 -21.07
C ILE A 722 -2.60 -11.63 -20.67
N ASN A 723 -2.62 -11.99 -19.39
CA ASN A 723 -3.60 -12.91 -18.83
C ASN A 723 -4.39 -12.24 -17.70
N VAL A 724 -5.71 -12.20 -17.84
CA VAL A 724 -6.62 -11.62 -16.83
C VAL A 724 -7.34 -12.73 -16.08
N GLU A 725 -7.19 -12.76 -14.76
CA GLU A 725 -7.84 -13.71 -13.85
C GLU A 725 -8.92 -12.98 -13.04
N GLY A 726 -10.01 -13.68 -12.71
CA GLY A 726 -11.02 -13.17 -11.76
C GLY A 726 -12.26 -12.49 -12.35
N GLY A 727 -12.55 -12.67 -13.64
CA GLY A 727 -13.82 -12.21 -14.24
C GLY A 727 -14.09 -12.80 -15.62
N ASP A 728 -15.34 -12.65 -16.07
CA ASP A 728 -15.82 -13.15 -17.36
C ASP A 728 -15.89 -12.02 -18.39
N ASN A 729 -15.46 -12.28 -19.64
CA ASN A 729 -15.59 -11.39 -20.80
C ASN A 729 -14.95 -9.98 -20.64
N PHE A 730 -13.63 -9.91 -20.51
CA PHE A 730 -12.92 -8.65 -20.55
C PHE A 730 -12.79 -8.11 -21.99
N GLU A 731 -13.15 -6.84 -22.19
CA GLU A 731 -12.81 -6.12 -23.41
C GLU A 731 -11.28 -5.93 -23.48
N LYS A 732 -10.74 -5.84 -24.71
CA LYS A 732 -9.33 -5.49 -24.89
C LYS A 732 -9.09 -4.08 -24.34
N PRO A 733 -7.97 -3.83 -23.67
CA PRO A 733 -7.66 -2.51 -23.14
C PRO A 733 -7.51 -1.51 -24.28
N GLU A 734 -7.87 -0.26 -24.02
CA GLU A 734 -7.50 0.85 -24.89
C GLU A 734 -6.00 1.10 -24.75
N GLU A 735 -5.31 1.20 -25.88
CA GLU A 735 -3.85 1.38 -25.94
C GLU A 735 -3.52 2.85 -26.23
N GLN A 736 -2.70 3.48 -25.38
CA GLN A 736 -2.26 4.87 -25.57
C GLN A 736 -0.77 5.06 -25.28
N LEU A 737 -0.11 5.96 -26.01
CA LEU A 737 1.26 6.40 -25.70
C LEU A 737 1.24 7.49 -24.63
N HIS A 738 2.12 7.37 -23.64
CA HIS A 738 2.36 8.37 -22.60
C HIS A 738 3.85 8.68 -22.50
N LYS A 739 4.23 9.79 -21.86
CA LYS A 739 5.66 10.15 -21.73
C LYS A 739 6.46 9.12 -20.92
N ASP A 740 5.81 8.51 -19.93
CA ASP A 740 6.42 7.57 -19.00
C ASP A 740 6.38 6.11 -19.46
N GLY A 741 5.59 5.79 -20.48
CA GLY A 741 5.40 4.42 -20.93
C GLY A 741 4.18 4.21 -21.83
N PHE A 742 3.88 2.95 -22.08
CA PHE A 742 2.73 2.48 -22.84
C PHE A 742 1.55 2.24 -21.88
N VAL A 743 0.45 2.94 -22.09
CA VAL A 743 -0.74 2.89 -21.22
C VAL A 743 -1.73 1.87 -21.74
N LEU A 744 -2.17 0.99 -20.85
CA LEU A 744 -3.28 0.08 -21.04
C LEU A 744 -4.44 0.49 -20.14
N LYS A 745 -5.53 0.95 -20.75
CA LYS A 745 -6.74 1.34 -20.04
C LYS A 745 -7.78 0.24 -20.11
N TRP A 746 -8.07 -0.37 -18.96
CA TRP A 746 -9.04 -1.42 -18.80
C TRP A 746 -10.34 -0.85 -18.24
N LYS A 747 -11.46 -1.33 -18.77
CA LYS A 747 -12.78 -1.08 -18.21
C LYS A 747 -13.42 -2.39 -17.79
N LEU A 748 -13.64 -2.56 -16.49
CA LEU A 748 -14.23 -3.77 -15.90
C LEU A 748 -15.55 -3.40 -15.22
N ASN A 749 -16.50 -4.32 -15.15
CA ASN A 749 -17.79 -4.09 -14.52
C ASN A 749 -18.18 -5.28 -13.64
N ASN A 750 -19.06 -5.03 -12.67
CA ASN A 750 -19.71 -6.06 -11.84
C ASN A 750 -18.75 -7.00 -11.09
N ILE A 751 -17.71 -6.47 -10.46
CA ILE A 751 -16.79 -7.27 -9.64
C ILE A 751 -17.46 -7.55 -8.28
N PRO A 752 -17.74 -8.81 -7.90
CA PRO A 752 -18.42 -9.11 -6.63
C PRO A 752 -17.65 -8.61 -5.40
N ALA A 753 -18.36 -8.44 -4.27
CA ALA A 753 -17.74 -8.15 -2.98
C ALA A 753 -16.70 -9.22 -2.63
N GLN A 754 -15.55 -8.81 -2.06
CA GLN A 754 -14.44 -9.68 -1.64
C GLN A 754 -13.72 -10.47 -2.76
N ASN A 755 -14.11 -10.30 -4.03
CA ASN A 755 -13.37 -10.88 -5.14
C ASN A 755 -12.21 -9.96 -5.55
N SER A 756 -11.23 -10.55 -6.24
CA SER A 756 -10.13 -9.83 -6.86
C SER A 756 -10.05 -10.09 -8.35
N VAL A 757 -9.59 -9.08 -9.08
CA VAL A 757 -9.19 -9.20 -10.49
C VAL A 757 -7.68 -9.04 -10.56
N LYS A 758 -7.02 -9.90 -11.32
CA LYS A 758 -5.58 -9.87 -11.48
C LYS A 758 -5.21 -9.83 -12.96
N ILE A 759 -4.57 -8.76 -13.38
CA ILE A 759 -4.05 -8.59 -14.73
C ILE A 759 -2.55 -8.91 -14.70
N ASN A 760 -2.19 -10.06 -15.26
CA ASN A 760 -0.80 -10.51 -15.35
C ASN A 760 -0.22 -10.11 -16.70
N TYR A 761 0.89 -9.39 -16.67
CA TYR A 761 1.68 -9.03 -17.83
C TYR A 761 2.91 -9.94 -17.91
N GLU A 762 3.06 -10.62 -19.05
CA GLU A 762 4.36 -11.18 -19.43
C GLU A 762 5.12 -10.13 -20.23
N LEU A 763 6.30 -9.79 -19.72
CA LEU A 763 7.12 -8.69 -20.21
C LEU A 763 8.50 -9.20 -20.66
N ARG A 764 9.09 -8.49 -21.62
CA ARG A 764 10.45 -8.70 -22.13
C ARG A 764 11.19 -7.36 -22.12
N LYS A 765 12.43 -7.28 -21.63
CA LYS A 765 13.16 -5.99 -21.72
C LYS A 765 13.55 -5.69 -23.17
N ARG A 766 13.43 -4.42 -23.52
CA ARG A 766 13.92 -3.82 -24.76
C ARG A 766 15.36 -3.35 -24.57
N VAL A 767 16.06 -3.07 -25.65
CA VAL A 767 17.31 -2.30 -25.58
C VAL A 767 16.93 -0.83 -25.42
N SER A 768 17.40 -0.20 -24.36
CA SER A 768 17.23 1.24 -24.16
C SER A 768 18.37 1.99 -24.83
N ARG A 769 18.08 3.15 -25.43
CA ARG A 769 19.04 3.88 -26.25
C ARG A 769 19.02 5.38 -25.99
N THR A 770 20.20 5.97 -25.97
CA THR A 770 20.42 7.42 -25.96
C THR A 770 21.23 7.81 -27.19
N ILE A 771 20.77 8.80 -27.97
CA ILE A 771 21.47 9.33 -29.13
C ILE A 771 21.71 10.81 -28.92
N LEU A 772 22.97 11.24 -28.98
CA LEU A 772 23.40 12.62 -28.85
C LEU A 772 23.87 13.11 -30.23
N ILE A 773 23.21 14.14 -30.74
CA ILE A 773 23.50 14.73 -32.05
C ILE A 773 23.87 16.20 -31.81
N PRO A 774 25.17 16.54 -31.79
CA PRO A 774 25.59 17.92 -31.74
C PRO A 774 25.27 18.60 -33.08
N LEU A 775 24.49 19.66 -33.02
CA LEU A 775 24.19 20.56 -34.13
C LEU A 775 24.91 21.90 -33.89
N GLU A 776 24.84 22.86 -34.82
CA GLU A 776 25.62 24.11 -34.72
C GLU A 776 25.39 24.89 -33.42
N THR A 777 24.16 24.93 -32.90
CA THR A 777 23.79 25.73 -31.71
C THR A 777 23.17 24.91 -30.58
N GLN A 778 22.87 23.64 -30.81
CA GLN A 778 22.13 22.80 -29.87
C GLN A 778 22.57 21.34 -29.91
N LEU A 779 22.45 20.66 -28.78
CA LEU A 779 22.61 19.23 -28.65
C LEU A 779 21.22 18.60 -28.64
N LYS A 780 20.90 17.85 -29.70
CA LYS A 780 19.67 17.08 -29.76
C LYS A 780 19.89 15.74 -29.08
N VAL A 781 19.12 15.46 -28.04
CA VAL A 781 19.14 14.21 -27.27
C VAL A 781 17.88 13.42 -27.62
N ILE A 782 18.05 12.19 -28.08
CA ILE A 782 16.95 11.28 -28.38
C ILE A 782 17.05 10.07 -27.46
N LYS A 783 16.04 9.87 -26.62
CA LYS A 783 15.89 8.71 -25.74
C LYS A 783 14.81 7.80 -26.33
N THR A 784 15.15 6.55 -26.60
CA THR A 784 14.23 5.61 -27.25
C THR A 784 14.53 4.17 -26.83
N HIS A 785 13.71 3.23 -27.30
CA HIS A 785 13.84 1.80 -27.01
C HIS A 785 13.66 0.98 -28.30
N THR A 786 14.15 -0.25 -28.30
CA THR A 786 14.03 -1.16 -29.47
C THR A 786 13.66 -2.56 -29.02
N SER A 787 12.61 -3.14 -29.62
CA SER A 787 12.22 -4.53 -29.45
C SER A 787 13.35 -5.46 -29.87
N ILE A 788 13.48 -6.54 -29.11
CA ILE A 788 14.43 -7.61 -29.38
C ILE A 788 13.68 -8.69 -30.16
N LYS A 789 14.00 -8.86 -31.44
CA LYS A 789 13.25 -9.77 -32.33
C LYS A 789 13.78 -11.18 -32.23
N ASP A 790 12.89 -12.16 -32.10
CA ASP A 790 13.25 -13.57 -32.08
C ASP A 790 13.99 -13.96 -33.37
N TYR A 791 15.10 -14.67 -33.22
CA TYR A 791 15.87 -15.24 -34.31
C TYR A 791 16.00 -16.76 -34.12
N SER A 792 16.15 -17.52 -35.20
CA SER A 792 16.34 -18.97 -35.11
C SER A 792 17.83 -19.28 -35.02
N PRO A 793 18.31 -20.02 -34.00
CA PRO A 793 17.57 -20.83 -33.01
C PRO A 793 17.07 -20.07 -31.78
N GLU A 794 16.12 -20.66 -31.06
CA GLU A 794 15.54 -20.13 -29.82
C GLU A 794 16.58 -19.66 -28.79
N GLY A 795 16.29 -18.51 -28.16
CA GLY A 795 17.20 -17.80 -27.26
C GLY A 795 18.22 -16.91 -27.97
N LEU A 796 18.28 -16.92 -29.31
CA LEU A 796 19.01 -15.94 -30.10
C LEU A 796 18.05 -14.87 -30.61
N TYR A 797 18.50 -13.63 -30.58
CA TYR A 797 17.70 -12.49 -30.97
C TYR A 797 18.48 -11.51 -31.83
N ASP A 798 17.78 -10.83 -32.71
CA ASP A 798 18.31 -9.75 -33.54
C ASP A 798 17.80 -8.41 -33.02
N VAL A 799 18.73 -7.49 -32.80
CA VAL A 799 18.42 -6.07 -32.56
C VAL A 799 18.87 -5.31 -33.79
N THR A 800 17.97 -4.52 -34.36
CA THR A 800 18.27 -3.67 -35.54
C THR A 800 17.76 -2.27 -35.31
N MET A 801 18.59 -1.28 -35.61
CA MET A 801 18.22 0.12 -35.65
C MET A 801 18.78 0.76 -36.91
N PHE A 802 17.98 1.66 -37.46
CA PHE A 802 18.35 2.49 -38.60
C PHE A 802 18.43 3.93 -38.11
N PHE A 803 19.57 4.56 -38.40
CA PHE A 803 19.79 5.98 -38.18
C PHE A 803 20.06 6.64 -39.53
N LYS A 804 19.31 7.67 -39.91
CA LYS A 804 19.46 8.38 -41.17
C LYS A 804 19.73 9.85 -40.89
N ASN A 805 20.88 10.36 -41.31
CA ASN A 805 21.13 11.79 -41.20
C ASN A 805 20.19 12.53 -42.17
N LYS A 806 19.17 13.20 -41.62
CA LYS A 806 18.23 14.05 -42.37
C LYS A 806 18.47 15.54 -42.17
N PHE A 807 19.55 15.92 -41.52
CA PHE A 807 19.99 17.30 -41.41
C PHE A 807 20.61 17.74 -42.75
N ALA A 808 20.48 19.03 -43.09
CA ALA A 808 20.94 19.59 -44.37
C ALA A 808 22.47 19.64 -44.55
N LYS A 809 23.22 19.06 -43.60
CA LYS A 809 24.68 19.03 -43.56
C LYS A 809 25.13 17.73 -42.91
N SER A 810 26.41 17.41 -43.08
CA SER A 810 27.07 16.38 -42.28
C SER A 810 26.91 16.68 -40.79
N VAL A 811 26.62 15.67 -39.97
CA VAL A 811 26.66 15.77 -38.51
C VAL A 811 27.95 15.16 -38.00
N ILE A 812 28.66 15.87 -37.13
CA ILE A 812 29.99 15.51 -36.64
C ILE A 812 29.87 15.11 -35.17
N GLY A 813 30.52 14.03 -34.73
CA GLY A 813 30.56 13.67 -33.30
C GLY A 813 29.26 13.11 -32.74
N VAL A 814 28.52 12.31 -33.52
CA VAL A 814 27.30 11.65 -33.04
C VAL A 814 27.69 10.50 -32.09
N VAL A 815 27.06 10.49 -30.91
CA VAL A 815 27.23 9.42 -29.91
C VAL A 815 25.92 8.66 -29.79
N ILE A 816 25.99 7.33 -29.90
CA ILE A 816 24.87 6.43 -29.64
C ILE A 816 25.27 5.52 -28.49
N GLU A 817 24.49 5.47 -27.43
CA GLU A 817 24.67 4.53 -26.32
C GLU A 817 23.48 3.59 -26.24
N ASP A 818 23.77 2.29 -26.27
CA ASP A 818 22.81 1.21 -26.05
C ASP A 818 23.01 0.63 -24.65
N ILE A 819 21.90 0.43 -23.93
CA ILE A 819 21.86 -0.29 -22.66
C ILE A 819 21.28 -1.67 -22.95
N ILE A 820 22.17 -2.67 -23.04
CA ILE A 820 21.76 -4.08 -23.22
C ILE A 820 21.39 -4.67 -21.86
N PRO A 821 20.20 -5.26 -21.70
CA PRO A 821 19.82 -5.93 -20.46
C PRO A 821 20.83 -7.04 -20.05
N THR A 822 21.12 -7.15 -18.75
CA THR A 822 22.18 -8.00 -18.17
C THR A 822 22.04 -9.51 -18.43
N PHE A 823 20.88 -9.98 -18.86
CA PHE A 823 20.59 -11.39 -19.16
C PHE A 823 20.82 -11.77 -20.63
N TYR A 824 21.42 -10.87 -21.41
CA TYR A 824 21.88 -11.18 -22.76
C TYR A 824 23.41 -11.14 -22.82
N HIS A 825 23.99 -12.21 -23.33
CA HIS A 825 25.32 -12.16 -23.93
C HIS A 825 25.19 -11.57 -25.34
N PHE A 826 26.11 -10.70 -25.75
CA PHE A 826 26.00 -10.02 -27.03
C PHE A 826 27.26 -10.24 -27.87
N GLN A 827 27.06 -10.48 -29.16
CA GLN A 827 28.13 -10.42 -30.14
C GLN A 827 27.86 -9.25 -31.07
N ILE A 828 28.67 -8.21 -30.91
CA ILE A 828 28.53 -6.99 -31.68
C ILE A 828 29.35 -7.12 -32.95
N LYS A 829 28.69 -6.97 -34.10
CA LYS A 829 29.38 -6.70 -35.35
C LYS A 829 29.59 -5.19 -35.48
N LEU A 830 30.83 -4.73 -35.30
CA LEU A 830 31.16 -3.32 -35.42
C LEU A 830 30.80 -2.80 -36.83
N PRO A 831 30.08 -1.67 -36.95
CA PRO A 831 29.91 -0.96 -38.21
C PRO A 831 31.28 -0.56 -38.77
N LYS A 832 31.43 -0.58 -40.09
CA LYS A 832 32.71 -0.25 -40.76
C LYS A 832 33.20 1.16 -40.46
N ASP A 833 32.26 2.07 -40.19
CA ASP A 833 32.48 3.51 -40.08
C ASP A 833 32.37 4.01 -38.62
N ALA A 834 32.27 3.09 -37.64
CA ALA A 834 32.19 3.42 -36.22
C ALA A 834 33.54 3.20 -35.53
N LEU A 835 33.95 4.13 -34.66
CA LEU A 835 35.03 3.84 -33.73
C LEU A 835 34.56 2.90 -32.62
N PRO A 836 35.44 2.03 -32.09
CA PRO A 836 35.14 1.30 -30.86
C PRO A 836 35.11 2.31 -29.71
N ALA A 837 33.90 2.70 -29.31
CA ALA A 837 33.68 3.36 -28.04
C ALA A 837 33.39 2.28 -27.00
N SER A 838 33.90 2.50 -25.80
CA SER A 838 34.03 1.53 -24.72
C SER A 838 32.77 0.66 -24.44
N GLN A 839 33.02 -0.53 -23.89
CA GLN A 839 31.99 -1.36 -23.26
C GLN A 839 32.17 -1.26 -21.74
N VAL A 840 31.08 -0.97 -21.02
CA VAL A 840 31.09 -0.86 -19.56
C VAL A 840 29.90 -1.65 -19.01
N GLU A 841 30.16 -2.62 -18.14
CA GLU A 841 29.09 -3.34 -17.44
C GLU A 841 28.57 -2.53 -16.25
N GLN A 842 27.24 -2.45 -16.10
CA GLN A 842 26.56 -1.79 -15.00
C GLN A 842 25.38 -2.64 -14.50
N PRO A 843 24.83 -2.37 -13.29
CA PRO A 843 23.67 -3.10 -12.77
C PRO A 843 22.44 -3.04 -13.70
N ILE A 844 22.25 -1.92 -14.40
CA ILE A 844 21.13 -1.71 -15.34
C ILE A 844 21.29 -2.44 -16.67
N GLY A 845 22.52 -2.89 -17.00
CA GLY A 845 22.84 -3.46 -18.30
C GLY A 845 24.30 -3.23 -18.71
N ALA A 846 24.69 -3.86 -19.81
CA ALA A 846 25.94 -3.54 -20.49
C ALA A 846 25.75 -2.31 -21.37
N LEU A 847 26.57 -1.29 -21.15
CA LEU A 847 26.61 -0.08 -21.96
C LEU A 847 27.50 -0.31 -23.17
N ILE A 848 26.95 -0.12 -24.36
CA ILE A 848 27.69 -0.12 -25.62
C ILE A 848 27.61 1.26 -26.23
N LYS A 849 28.77 1.87 -26.41
CA LYS A 849 28.88 3.18 -27.03
C LYS A 849 29.31 3.05 -28.49
N TRP A 850 28.81 3.94 -29.31
CA TRP A 850 29.15 4.08 -30.72
C TRP A 850 29.45 5.53 -31.02
N ASN A 851 30.73 5.83 -31.30
CA ASN A 851 31.17 7.18 -31.61
C ASN A 851 31.37 7.29 -33.13
N TYR A 852 30.66 8.24 -33.75
CA TYR A 852 30.76 8.54 -35.18
C TYR A 852 31.42 9.90 -35.36
N HIS A 853 32.55 9.94 -36.06
CA HIS A 853 33.22 11.19 -36.38
C HIS A 853 32.36 12.07 -37.28
N GLU A 854 31.84 11.52 -38.38
CA GLU A 854 31.03 12.26 -39.34
C GLU A 854 30.00 11.31 -39.96
N ILE A 855 28.75 11.77 -40.05
CA ILE A 855 27.69 11.11 -40.80
C ILE A 855 27.24 12.07 -41.90
N LEU A 856 27.54 11.72 -43.16
CA LEU A 856 27.18 12.53 -44.33
C LEU A 856 25.67 12.74 -44.44
N GLU A 857 25.27 13.83 -45.07
CA GLU A 857 23.85 14.12 -45.36
C GLU A 857 23.18 12.94 -46.10
N ASN A 858 21.96 12.59 -45.68
CA ASN A 858 21.16 11.46 -46.19
C ASN A 858 21.81 10.07 -46.06
N LYS A 859 22.98 9.95 -45.43
CA LYS A 859 23.61 8.66 -45.12
C LYS A 859 22.76 7.93 -44.09
N GLU A 860 22.54 6.65 -44.38
CA GLU A 860 21.87 5.72 -43.47
C GLU A 860 22.92 4.80 -42.83
N LEU A 861 22.86 4.72 -41.52
CA LEU A 861 23.60 3.79 -40.69
C LEU A 861 22.64 2.69 -40.24
N LYS A 862 23.12 1.45 -40.31
CA LYS A 862 22.39 0.28 -39.81
C LYS A 862 23.20 -0.33 -38.67
N HIS A 863 22.67 -0.25 -37.46
CA HIS A 863 23.19 -0.97 -36.30
C HIS A 863 22.46 -2.28 -36.19
N GLN A 864 23.19 -3.39 -36.32
CA GLN A 864 22.63 -4.72 -36.16
C GLN A 864 23.59 -5.57 -35.35
N TYR A 865 23.11 -6.12 -34.24
CA TYR A 865 23.84 -7.07 -33.41
C TYR A 865 22.91 -8.15 -32.89
N ARG A 866 23.54 -9.27 -32.49
CA ARG A 866 22.85 -10.45 -31.98
C ARG A 866 22.97 -10.53 -30.47
N LEU A 867 21.87 -10.87 -29.84
CA LEU A 867 21.77 -11.12 -28.41
C LEU A 867 21.48 -12.61 -28.20
N LEU A 868 22.28 -13.27 -27.39
CA LEU A 868 22.07 -14.63 -26.95
C LEU A 868 21.65 -14.59 -25.48
N ASN A 869 20.51 -15.16 -25.14
CA ASN A 869 20.08 -15.27 -23.75
C ASN A 869 21.16 -15.97 -22.91
N LEU A 870 21.45 -15.44 -21.72
CA LEU A 870 22.53 -15.94 -20.87
C LEU A 870 22.29 -17.39 -20.42
N ALA A 871 21.05 -17.78 -20.11
CA ALA A 871 20.74 -19.18 -19.79
C ALA A 871 21.00 -20.09 -20.99
N GLN A 872 20.66 -19.64 -22.21
CA GLN A 872 20.95 -20.38 -23.42
C GLN A 872 22.45 -20.46 -23.71
N PHE A 873 23.20 -19.40 -23.41
CA PHE A 873 24.66 -19.39 -23.48
C PHE A 873 25.29 -20.40 -22.51
N GLU A 874 24.83 -20.45 -21.25
CA GLU A 874 25.29 -21.44 -20.27
C GLU A 874 24.90 -22.87 -20.68
N ASN A 875 23.70 -23.08 -21.21
CA ASN A 875 23.28 -24.37 -21.77
C ASN A 875 24.21 -24.81 -22.92
N LEU A 876 24.58 -23.88 -23.79
CA LEU A 876 25.53 -24.15 -24.87
C LEU A 876 26.92 -24.50 -24.32
N LYS A 877 27.40 -23.79 -23.30
CA LYS A 877 28.68 -24.08 -22.64
C LYS A 877 28.69 -25.48 -22.04
N ILE A 878 27.65 -25.85 -21.28
CA ILE A 878 27.50 -27.18 -20.69
C ILE A 878 27.45 -28.25 -21.80
N LEU A 879 26.69 -28.02 -22.87
CA LEU A 879 26.60 -28.95 -24.00
C LEU A 879 27.95 -29.13 -24.71
N VAL A 880 28.67 -28.03 -24.96
CA VAL A 880 29.99 -28.05 -25.59
C VAL A 880 30.99 -28.78 -24.70
N ASP A 881 31.02 -28.52 -23.40
CA ASP A 881 31.89 -29.21 -22.45
C ASP A 881 31.61 -30.72 -22.42
N LYS A 882 30.33 -31.11 -22.38
CA LYS A 882 29.92 -32.52 -22.42
C LYS A 882 30.39 -33.21 -23.69
N LEU A 883 30.14 -32.60 -24.86
CA LEU A 883 30.55 -33.16 -26.15
C LEU A 883 32.07 -33.17 -26.31
N THR A 884 32.78 -32.19 -25.75
CA THR A 884 34.25 -32.13 -25.78
C THR A 884 34.84 -33.27 -24.95
N ARG A 885 34.29 -33.54 -23.75
CA ARG A 885 34.69 -34.71 -22.95
C ARG A 885 34.38 -36.03 -23.66
N GLU A 886 33.22 -36.14 -24.32
CA GLU A 886 32.89 -37.32 -25.13
C GLU A 886 33.89 -37.52 -26.27
N ALA A 887 34.19 -36.46 -27.04
CA ALA A 887 35.15 -36.48 -28.14
C ALA A 887 36.56 -36.87 -27.67
N TYR A 888 37.00 -36.29 -26.55
CA TYR A 888 38.29 -36.59 -25.93
C TYR A 888 38.37 -38.05 -25.46
N ASN A 889 37.35 -38.55 -24.76
CA ASN A 889 37.30 -39.95 -24.30
C ASN A 889 37.29 -40.95 -25.48
N THR A 890 36.64 -40.61 -26.60
CA THR A 890 36.68 -41.46 -27.81
C THR A 890 38.05 -41.43 -28.48
N LEU A 891 38.72 -40.28 -28.45
CA LEU A 891 40.08 -40.13 -28.96
C LEU A 891 41.08 -40.95 -28.14
N GLU A 892 40.99 -40.91 -26.80
CA GLU A 892 41.84 -41.71 -25.91
C GLU A 892 41.68 -43.23 -26.12
N ARG A 893 40.51 -43.66 -26.60
CA ARG A 893 40.24 -45.07 -26.96
C ARG A 893 40.71 -45.46 -28.37
N GLY A 894 41.28 -44.52 -29.12
CA GLY A 894 41.74 -44.73 -30.51
C GLY A 894 40.65 -44.62 -31.58
N ASP A 895 39.43 -44.20 -31.23
CA ASP A 895 38.32 -44.03 -32.18
C ASP A 895 38.28 -42.60 -32.71
N ILE A 896 39.18 -42.32 -33.67
CA ILE A 896 39.39 -40.98 -34.26
C ILE A 896 38.14 -40.52 -35.01
N ASP A 897 37.49 -41.40 -35.78
CA ASP A 897 36.32 -41.04 -36.59
C ASP A 897 35.15 -40.59 -35.73
N LYS A 898 34.90 -41.28 -34.61
CA LYS A 898 33.86 -40.89 -33.66
C LYS A 898 34.19 -39.59 -32.93
N SER A 899 35.46 -39.38 -32.57
CA SER A 899 35.92 -38.12 -31.97
C SER A 899 35.70 -36.94 -32.93
N LEU A 900 36.14 -37.09 -34.19
CA LEU A 900 35.96 -36.08 -35.23
C LEU A 900 34.49 -35.78 -35.49
N ALA A 901 33.63 -36.81 -35.59
CA ALA A 901 32.20 -36.65 -35.74
C ALA A 901 31.57 -35.87 -34.56
N THR A 902 32.09 -36.06 -33.34
CA THR A 902 31.63 -35.34 -32.15
C THR A 902 32.07 -33.88 -32.16
N TYR A 903 33.31 -33.57 -32.54
CA TYR A 903 33.75 -32.19 -32.77
C TYR A 903 32.96 -31.50 -33.88
N GLN A 904 32.64 -32.19 -34.97
CA GLN A 904 31.77 -31.66 -36.02
C GLN A 904 30.35 -31.34 -35.52
N LYS A 905 29.80 -32.14 -34.59
CA LYS A 905 28.53 -31.83 -33.92
C LYS A 905 28.63 -30.53 -33.10
N ILE A 906 29.72 -30.33 -32.36
CA ILE A 906 29.99 -29.08 -31.63
C ILE A 906 29.99 -27.89 -32.59
N VAL A 907 30.80 -27.96 -33.66
CA VAL A 907 30.89 -26.89 -34.67
C VAL A 907 29.53 -26.62 -35.31
N LYS A 908 28.77 -27.67 -35.66
CA LYS A 908 27.42 -27.54 -36.23
C LYS A 908 26.44 -26.89 -35.26
N LYS A 909 26.56 -27.14 -33.95
CA LYS A 909 25.72 -26.51 -32.92
C LYS A 909 26.10 -25.04 -32.74
N LEU A 910 27.39 -24.72 -32.59
CA LEU A 910 27.87 -23.35 -32.43
C LEU A 910 27.59 -22.47 -33.65
N ARG A 911 27.72 -23.02 -34.88
CA ARG A 911 27.38 -22.32 -36.13
C ARG A 911 25.93 -21.87 -36.24
N LYS A 912 25.02 -22.41 -35.43
CA LYS A 912 23.64 -21.91 -35.38
C LYS A 912 23.53 -20.59 -34.61
N PHE A 913 24.50 -20.28 -33.73
CA PHE A 913 24.48 -19.13 -32.83
C PHE A 913 25.46 -18.02 -33.22
N THR A 914 26.43 -18.30 -34.09
CA THR A 914 27.35 -17.34 -34.73
C THR A 914 26.81 -16.87 -36.06
#